data_AF-A0A815SDC6-F1
#
_entry.id   AF-A0A815SDC6-F1
#
_cell.length_a   1.000
_cell.length_b   1.000
_cell.length_c   1.000
_cell.angle_alpha   90.00
_cell.angle_beta   90.00
_cell.angle_gamma   90.00
#
_symmetry.space_group_name_H-M   'P 1'
#
loop_
_entity.id
_entity.type
_entity.pdbx_description
1 polymer ?
#
loop_
_entity_poly.entity_id
_entity_poly.type
_entity_poly.pdbx_seq_one_letter_code
_entity_poly.pdbx_strand_id
1 'polypeptide(L)'
;MPSKRKFSRQRTSTLLRHHVHDALKENIPPFDGLSSIEPSFSSNDVTPRSVLTLKRHSTTRSPSPIHAKALSIDTSSSRLSRADQASTSMTFSTPSFSRLSLSSNQTPSFTRFSSDSHRGASLEKLQTVSVSVEDEAPFDFYQMVHIQSLLNVVKQMICPSCHEMWHGNMSVKKREGEKSSTVFKSILISAVGLFASIEFMCQCSHIINMSTSPQAPNSRHREINLRATTGALLSGIGHSGLCKLLSALNSPPPVDEDNFTETLRHIEPILSSFKVAAMSSAVEEAVTKQGTRDLTVSGDGSWQKRGFSSTHGVVAVISSNCGAKVLDIERLSKRCTICQGALSIKLKNPEKYQMIMTQHECQTNFSGASGSMEVNGLHAIFKRSVERHNVRYAKYIGDGDAKVVPRLTEDPPYSDLQIQKLEDLNHFAKKMYNRLDKRKKELKGQVIEGRKGIGGLGRITEAVMVKLKWYYCTAITSNKTDLEMMYQAAWAIFKHKISTNSDPHHEWCDPKFCGYIKAKLTRQPYDHTRHAISPAIMEAIKPVFEELCSREVLTRALNGASQNSNEAFHSVLWTFAPKNRYTSGTIMDACVSIAVVVFNEGYLSLGPFFRQLCGSVGVYTSFGLNRLDQGRIQRERLKLRRKEERQQQGIKPPEVEEEETDDYRAGEY
;
A
#
# COMPACT_ATOMS: atom_id res chain seq x y z
N MET A 1 31.76 31.96 -23.49
CA MET A 1 31.89 31.71 -22.04
C MET A 1 32.05 33.04 -21.33
N PRO A 2 31.54 33.26 -20.09
CA PRO A 2 30.33 32.68 -19.50
C PRO A 2 29.39 33.77 -18.92
N SER A 3 28.10 33.46 -18.75
CA SER A 3 27.24 34.21 -17.81
C SER A 3 26.30 33.22 -17.10
N LYS A 4 26.48 33.08 -15.79
CA LYS A 4 25.67 32.18 -14.94
C LYS A 4 24.85 33.01 -13.96
N ARG A 5 23.59 33.32 -14.31
CA ARG A 5 22.61 33.78 -13.31
C ARG A 5 21.90 32.60 -12.67
N LYS A 6 21.87 32.58 -11.34
CA LYS A 6 21.05 31.65 -10.54
C LYS A 6 19.59 32.06 -10.68
N PHE A 7 18.67 31.10 -10.71
CA PHE A 7 17.27 31.35 -10.35
C PHE A 7 16.81 30.34 -9.29
N SER A 8 16.03 30.83 -8.34
CA SER A 8 15.56 30.12 -7.17
C SER A 8 14.21 29.43 -7.43
N ARG A 9 13.90 28.42 -6.60
CA ARG A 9 12.55 27.85 -6.53
C ARG A 9 11.60 28.84 -5.86
N GLN A 10 10.45 29.10 -6.47
CA GLN A 10 9.22 29.37 -5.74
C GLN A 10 8.11 28.45 -6.28
N ARG A 11 7.14 28.12 -5.42
CA ARG A 11 5.96 27.30 -5.76
C ARG A 11 4.76 28.21 -5.86
N THR A 12 3.95 28.06 -6.90
CA THR A 12 2.62 28.66 -6.97
C THR A 12 1.70 28.03 -5.92
N SER A 13 1.02 28.87 -5.13
CA SER A 13 0.15 28.46 -4.03
C SER A 13 -0.80 29.60 -3.64
N THR A 14 -1.50 30.16 -4.65
CA THR A 14 -2.15 31.47 -4.54
C THR A 14 -3.60 31.42 -5.05
N LEU A 15 -4.49 30.72 -4.33
CA LEU A 15 -5.92 30.68 -4.66
C LEU A 15 -6.82 30.33 -3.45
N LEU A 16 -6.38 30.69 -2.23
CA LEU A 16 -7.07 30.30 -0.98
C LEU A 16 -6.83 31.31 0.16
N ARG A 17 -6.98 32.62 -0.12
CA ARG A 17 -6.75 33.72 0.86
C ARG A 17 -7.76 34.89 0.83
N HIS A 18 -8.82 34.85 0.03
CA HIS A 18 -9.79 35.96 -0.11
C HIS A 18 -11.20 35.72 0.46
N HIS A 19 -11.41 34.68 1.29
CA HIS A 19 -12.73 34.37 1.88
C HIS A 19 -12.67 34.06 3.39
N VAL A 20 -11.84 34.78 4.16
CA VAL A 20 -11.70 34.59 5.62
C VAL A 20 -11.63 35.94 6.38
N HIS A 21 -11.87 37.08 5.73
CA HIS A 21 -11.70 38.40 6.36
C HIS A 21 -13.01 39.10 6.76
N ASP A 22 -14.15 38.64 6.28
CA ASP A 22 -15.43 39.40 6.33
C ASP A 22 -16.47 38.80 7.29
N ALA A 23 -16.06 37.91 8.20
CA ALA A 23 -16.96 37.11 9.04
C ALA A 23 -16.73 37.22 10.57
N LEU A 24 -15.93 38.20 11.02
CA LEU A 24 -15.65 38.43 12.46
C LEU A 24 -15.68 39.92 12.83
N LYS A 25 -16.85 40.54 12.62
CA LYS A 25 -17.25 41.78 13.28
C LYS A 25 -18.73 41.70 13.67
N GLU A 26 -19.00 41.44 14.94
CA GLU A 26 -19.96 42.20 15.76
C GLU A 26 -20.04 41.67 17.21
N ASN A 27 -20.30 42.59 18.14
CA ASN A 27 -20.89 42.38 19.48
C ASN A 27 -20.18 41.46 20.51
N ILE A 28 -19.15 42.00 21.18
CA ILE A 28 -18.87 41.75 22.62
C ILE A 28 -18.56 43.12 23.29
N PRO A 29 -19.18 43.50 24.43
CA PRO A 29 -18.95 44.79 25.10
C PRO A 29 -17.68 44.79 26.00
N PRO A 30 -17.16 45.99 26.38
CA PRO A 30 -15.96 46.12 27.20
C PRO A 30 -16.21 45.93 28.70
N PHE A 31 -15.12 45.67 29.45
CA PHE A 31 -15.07 45.78 30.90
C PHE A 31 -13.68 46.25 31.34
N ASP A 32 -13.62 47.34 32.11
CA ASP A 32 -12.38 47.94 32.61
C ASP A 32 -12.07 47.50 34.06
N GLY A 33 -10.80 47.58 34.46
CA GLY A 33 -10.44 47.81 35.87
C GLY A 33 -9.32 46.96 36.47
N LEU A 34 -8.14 47.59 36.67
CA LEU A 34 -7.18 47.39 37.77
C LEU A 34 -6.45 46.01 37.88
N SER A 35 -5.22 45.91 38.40
CA SER A 35 -4.15 46.92 38.62
C SER A 35 -2.78 46.25 38.77
N SER A 36 -1.71 47.00 38.50
CA SER A 36 -0.29 46.61 38.53
C SER A 36 0.29 46.17 39.87
N ILE A 37 1.20 45.18 39.85
CA ILE A 37 2.34 45.05 40.80
C ILE A 37 3.58 44.53 40.02
N GLU A 38 4.70 45.27 40.06
CA GLU A 38 6.06 44.73 39.85
C GLU A 38 6.76 44.53 41.23
N PRO A 39 7.90 43.81 41.31
CA PRO A 39 9.17 44.56 41.38
C PRO A 39 10.44 43.88 40.78
N SER A 40 11.20 44.68 40.05
CA SER A 40 12.68 44.81 40.03
C SER A 40 13.65 43.60 39.95
N PHE A 41 14.37 43.54 38.81
CA PHE A 41 15.84 43.43 38.63
C PHE A 41 16.76 42.68 39.64
N SER A 42 17.61 41.80 39.07
CA SER A 42 19.09 41.90 39.21
C SER A 42 19.79 41.34 37.95
N SER A 43 21.05 41.74 37.69
CA SER A 43 21.80 41.45 36.46
C SER A 43 22.99 40.49 36.67
N ASN A 44 23.79 40.31 35.61
CA ASN A 44 25.07 39.56 35.50
C ASN A 44 24.89 38.07 35.14
N ASP A 45 25.64 37.46 34.20
CA ASP A 45 26.72 37.95 33.33
C ASP A 45 26.67 37.30 31.94
N VAL A 46 27.16 38.01 30.90
CA VAL A 46 27.25 37.49 29.52
C VAL A 46 28.48 38.04 28.79
N THR A 47 29.40 37.17 28.35
CA THR A 47 30.19 37.38 27.12
C THR A 47 30.50 36.05 26.39
N PRO A 48 30.65 36.02 25.04
CA PRO A 48 30.75 34.77 24.27
C PRO A 48 32.07 34.59 23.49
N ARG A 49 32.41 33.32 23.16
CA ARG A 49 33.33 32.88 22.07
C ARG A 49 33.16 31.35 21.87
N SER A 50 33.42 30.75 20.71
CA SER A 50 33.88 31.28 19.41
C SER A 50 33.32 30.44 18.24
N VAL A 51 33.25 31.05 17.05
CA VAL A 51 32.96 30.34 15.78
C VAL A 51 34.30 29.98 15.10
N LEU A 52 34.43 28.75 14.60
CA LEU A 52 35.56 28.35 13.75
C LEU A 52 35.09 27.70 12.44
N THR A 53 35.14 28.49 11.37
CA THR A 53 35.08 28.01 9.98
C THR A 53 36.48 27.61 9.51
N LEU A 54 36.65 26.42 8.91
CA LEU A 54 37.88 26.09 8.18
C LEU A 54 37.64 25.53 6.77
N LYS A 55 38.57 25.95 5.90
CA LYS A 55 38.54 26.01 4.44
C LYS A 55 38.29 24.66 3.75
N ARG A 56 37.65 24.72 2.57
CA ARG A 56 37.86 23.73 1.50
C ARG A 56 39.28 23.89 0.95
N HIS A 57 39.94 22.79 0.60
CA HIS A 57 40.99 22.78 -0.42
C HIS A 57 40.59 21.86 -1.57
N SER A 58 41.05 22.22 -2.77
CA SER A 58 40.83 21.47 -4.01
C SER A 58 42.16 21.31 -4.73
N THR A 59 42.51 20.08 -5.08
CA THR A 59 43.61 19.75 -5.99
C THR A 59 43.13 18.76 -7.03
N THR A 60 43.68 18.86 -8.24
CA THR A 60 43.21 18.12 -9.43
C THR A 60 44.40 17.53 -10.17
N ARG A 61 44.40 16.20 -10.39
CA ARG A 61 45.00 15.55 -11.57
C ARG A 61 44.71 14.04 -11.63
N SER A 62 44.81 13.52 -12.85
CA SER A 62 44.76 12.12 -13.29
C SER A 62 45.77 12.01 -14.46
N PRO A 63 46.01 10.85 -15.12
CA PRO A 63 45.55 9.46 -14.86
C PRO A 63 46.66 8.36 -14.93
N SER A 64 46.36 7.13 -14.47
CA SER A 64 46.90 5.82 -14.97
C SER A 64 48.44 5.56 -14.86
N PRO A 65 49.01 4.35 -15.18
CA PRO A 65 48.39 3.11 -15.68
C PRO A 65 48.75 1.78 -14.96
N ILE A 66 48.07 0.72 -15.43
CA ILE A 66 48.37 -0.72 -15.50
C ILE A 66 49.78 -1.19 -15.07
N HIS A 67 49.84 -2.23 -14.21
CA HIS A 67 50.60 -3.45 -14.53
C HIS A 67 50.07 -4.69 -13.80
N ALA A 68 50.17 -5.86 -14.44
CA ALA A 68 49.84 -7.17 -13.86
C ALA A 68 51.11 -7.99 -13.59
N LYS A 69 51.02 -8.94 -12.66
CA LYS A 69 51.92 -10.10 -12.61
C LYS A 69 51.21 -11.30 -11.97
N ALA A 70 51.20 -12.42 -12.68
CA ALA A 70 50.78 -13.71 -12.14
C ALA A 70 51.99 -14.45 -11.54
N LEU A 71 51.73 -15.43 -10.69
CA LEU A 71 52.66 -16.53 -10.42
C LEU A 71 51.84 -17.81 -10.20
N SER A 72 52.03 -18.78 -11.09
CA SER A 72 51.44 -20.11 -11.09
C SER A 72 52.55 -21.15 -11.05
N ILE A 73 52.28 -22.26 -10.37
CA ILE A 73 52.96 -23.58 -10.36
C ILE A 73 52.01 -24.42 -9.46
N ASP A 74 51.31 -25.47 -9.94
CA ASP A 74 51.79 -26.79 -10.43
C ASP A 74 52.59 -27.55 -9.33
N THR A 75 52.50 -28.86 -9.09
CA THR A 75 51.75 -30.02 -9.65
C THR A 75 51.66 -31.10 -8.52
N SER A 76 50.95 -32.24 -8.55
CA SER A 76 50.11 -32.93 -9.55
C SER A 76 49.10 -33.88 -8.87
N SER A 77 48.39 -34.68 -9.67
CA SER A 77 47.80 -36.01 -9.35
C SER A 77 48.78 -36.99 -8.67
N SER A 78 48.44 -38.16 -8.11
CA SER A 78 47.38 -39.17 -8.41
C SER A 78 47.30 -40.22 -7.24
N ARG A 79 46.52 -41.32 -7.15
CA ARG A 79 45.42 -42.01 -7.90
C ARG A 79 44.86 -43.17 -7.02
N LEU A 80 43.68 -43.74 -7.34
CA LEU A 80 43.20 -45.12 -6.95
C LEU A 80 42.94 -45.35 -5.43
N SER A 81 42.17 -46.35 -4.95
CA SER A 81 41.29 -47.38 -5.55
C SER A 81 40.09 -47.79 -4.63
N ARG A 82 39.19 -48.64 -5.16
CA ARG A 82 37.95 -49.21 -4.57
C ARG A 82 38.15 -50.25 -3.43
N ALA A 83 37.03 -50.55 -2.75
CA ALA A 83 36.63 -51.86 -2.14
C ALA A 83 37.36 -52.29 -0.85
N ASP A 84 36.80 -53.11 0.06
CA ASP A 84 35.40 -53.51 0.37
C ASP A 84 35.34 -54.14 1.79
N GLN A 85 34.13 -54.38 2.34
CA GLN A 85 33.85 -55.24 3.53
C GLN A 85 34.46 -54.78 4.90
N ALA A 86 34.12 -55.36 6.07
CA ALA A 86 32.83 -55.78 6.66
C ALA A 86 33.02 -56.10 8.17
N SER A 87 31.96 -55.99 9.00
CA SER A 87 31.91 -56.35 10.45
C SER A 87 32.89 -55.61 11.38
N THR A 88 32.59 -55.31 12.66
CA THR A 88 31.86 -56.09 13.68
C THR A 88 31.00 -55.19 14.61
N SER A 89 30.01 -55.78 15.28
CA SER A 89 29.03 -55.13 16.15
C SER A 89 29.56 -54.64 17.51
N MET A 90 28.99 -53.53 18.01
CA MET A 90 28.53 -53.45 19.41
C MET A 90 27.18 -52.73 19.49
N THR A 91 26.31 -53.22 20.38
CA THR A 91 24.94 -52.77 20.59
C THR A 91 24.83 -51.86 21.81
N PHE A 92 24.05 -50.76 21.74
CA PHE A 92 23.34 -50.26 22.91
C PHE A 92 22.01 -49.58 22.55
N SER A 93 21.08 -49.62 23.51
CA SER A 93 19.63 -49.48 23.32
C SER A 93 19.13 -48.10 22.90
N THR A 94 18.06 -48.09 22.11
CA THR A 94 17.18 -46.91 21.91
C THR A 94 16.16 -46.79 23.05
N PRO A 95 15.77 -45.55 23.42
CA PRO A 95 14.47 -45.24 23.97
C PRO A 95 13.58 -44.58 22.89
N SER A 96 12.31 -44.95 22.85
CA SER A 96 11.33 -44.46 21.89
C SER A 96 10.74 -43.10 22.31
N PHE A 97 10.77 -42.12 21.40
CA PHE A 97 9.98 -40.89 21.58
C PHE A 97 8.55 -41.09 21.12
N SER A 98 7.62 -41.09 22.07
CA SER A 98 6.18 -41.15 21.84
C SER A 98 5.66 -39.90 21.14
N ARG A 99 4.70 -40.06 20.23
CA ARG A 99 4.00 -38.94 19.58
C ARG A 99 3.14 -38.21 20.62
N LEU A 100 3.48 -36.97 20.94
CA LEU A 100 2.51 -36.05 21.54
C LEU A 100 1.59 -35.50 20.45
N SER A 101 0.32 -35.88 20.51
CA SER A 101 -0.72 -35.35 19.64
C SER A 101 -1.03 -33.90 20.01
N LEU A 102 -0.70 -32.97 19.11
CA LEU A 102 -1.20 -31.60 19.18
C LEU A 102 -2.73 -31.61 19.05
N SER A 103 -3.42 -31.19 20.10
CA SER A 103 -4.87 -31.03 20.08
C SER A 103 -5.29 -29.94 19.08
N SER A 104 -6.45 -30.12 18.47
CA SER A 104 -6.98 -29.26 17.42
C SER A 104 -7.39 -27.88 17.94
N ASN A 105 -6.43 -26.94 17.98
CA ASN A 105 -6.75 -25.51 18.06
C ASN A 105 -7.45 -25.07 16.76
N GLN A 106 -8.55 -24.34 16.94
CA GLN A 106 -9.49 -24.00 15.87
C GLN A 106 -8.83 -23.13 14.78
N THR A 107 -8.98 -23.54 13.52
CA THR A 107 -8.78 -22.63 12.38
C THR A 107 -9.90 -21.57 12.39
N PRO A 108 -9.59 -20.27 12.18
CA PRO A 108 -10.62 -19.24 12.15
C PRO A 108 -11.52 -19.43 10.92
N SER A 109 -12.74 -19.91 11.14
CA SER A 109 -13.72 -20.19 10.09
C SER A 109 -14.48 -18.91 9.69
N PHE A 110 -14.39 -18.55 8.42
CA PHE A 110 -15.16 -17.45 7.84
C PHE A 110 -16.40 -18.01 7.12
N THR A 111 -17.57 -17.98 7.76
CA THR A 111 -18.85 -18.34 7.14
C THR A 111 -19.44 -17.17 6.34
N ARG A 112 -19.96 -17.46 5.14
CA ARG A 112 -20.77 -16.56 4.31
C ARG A 112 -21.85 -17.33 3.55
N PHE A 113 -22.90 -16.62 3.17
CA PHE A 113 -24.05 -17.15 2.42
C PHE A 113 -23.86 -17.09 0.90
N SER A 114 -24.73 -17.83 0.20
CA SER A 114 -24.70 -18.07 -1.26
C SER A 114 -24.73 -16.80 -2.13
N SER A 115 -24.42 -16.98 -3.42
CA SER A 115 -24.23 -15.92 -4.41
C SER A 115 -25.43 -15.70 -5.36
N ASP A 116 -25.60 -14.45 -5.76
CA ASP A 116 -26.39 -14.03 -6.93
C ASP A 116 -25.43 -13.67 -8.08
N SER A 117 -25.67 -14.21 -9.28
CA SER A 117 -24.65 -14.33 -10.34
C SER A 117 -24.38 -13.09 -11.22
N HIS A 118 -25.05 -11.95 -10.97
CA HIS A 118 -25.04 -10.79 -11.87
C HIS A 118 -24.73 -9.46 -11.16
N ARG A 119 -23.54 -9.33 -10.55
CA ARG A 119 -23.11 -8.08 -9.89
C ARG A 119 -21.63 -7.76 -10.18
N GLY A 120 -21.33 -6.47 -10.35
CA GLY A 120 -19.99 -6.01 -10.72
C GLY A 120 -18.92 -6.22 -9.63
N ALA A 121 -17.65 -6.24 -10.03
CA ALA A 121 -16.50 -6.63 -9.19
C ALA A 121 -16.37 -5.93 -7.82
N SER A 122 -16.83 -4.69 -7.70
CA SER A 122 -16.82 -3.93 -6.43
C SER A 122 -18.02 -4.21 -5.52
N LEU A 123 -19.06 -4.89 -6.03
CA LEU A 123 -20.33 -5.15 -5.34
C LEU A 123 -20.35 -6.52 -4.63
N GLU A 124 -19.60 -7.50 -5.13
CA GLU A 124 -19.35 -8.77 -4.41
C GLU A 124 -18.55 -8.56 -3.12
N LYS A 125 -17.60 -7.60 -3.11
CA LYS A 125 -16.86 -7.18 -1.90
C LYS A 125 -17.73 -6.64 -0.76
N LEU A 126 -19.05 -6.52 -0.98
CA LEU A 126 -20.01 -5.99 -0.02
C LEU A 126 -20.81 -7.08 0.71
N GLN A 127 -20.54 -8.37 0.47
CA GLN A 127 -20.96 -9.43 1.40
C GLN A 127 -20.20 -9.28 2.72
N THR A 128 -20.79 -8.58 3.68
CA THR A 128 -20.25 -8.43 5.04
C THR A 128 -20.19 -9.77 5.76
N VAL A 129 -19.08 -10.01 6.48
CA VAL A 129 -19.09 -11.03 7.54
C VAL A 129 -20.00 -10.53 8.66
N SER A 130 -21.16 -11.16 8.84
CA SER A 130 -22.00 -10.97 10.01
C SER A 130 -21.38 -11.70 11.19
N VAL A 131 -20.41 -11.05 11.86
CA VAL A 131 -19.97 -11.51 13.18
C VAL A 131 -21.15 -11.31 14.13
N SER A 132 -21.69 -12.40 14.69
CA SER A 132 -22.63 -12.26 15.80
C SER A 132 -21.88 -11.69 17.00
N VAL A 133 -22.31 -10.52 17.47
CA VAL A 133 -21.77 -9.87 18.66
C VAL A 133 -22.51 -10.45 19.88
N GLU A 134 -22.31 -11.75 20.07
CA GLU A 134 -22.49 -12.41 21.34
C GLU A 134 -21.25 -12.10 22.21
N ASP A 135 -21.43 -12.08 23.54
CA ASP A 135 -20.51 -11.53 24.57
C ASP A 135 -20.42 -9.98 24.64
N GLU A 136 -21.47 -9.32 25.13
CA GLU A 136 -21.38 -7.92 25.59
C GLU A 136 -21.79 -7.83 27.07
N ALA A 137 -20.81 -7.74 27.98
CA ALA A 137 -21.05 -7.17 29.30
C ALA A 137 -21.22 -5.65 29.09
N PRO A 138 -22.39 -5.03 29.36
CA PRO A 138 -22.74 -3.70 28.83
C PRO A 138 -21.90 -2.53 29.41
N PHE A 139 -21.00 -2.82 30.35
CA PHE A 139 -20.09 -1.86 30.97
C PHE A 139 -18.59 -2.20 30.76
N ASP A 140 -18.26 -3.24 29.97
CA ASP A 140 -16.87 -3.57 29.60
C ASP A 140 -16.38 -2.66 28.46
N PHE A 141 -16.06 -1.40 28.80
CA PHE A 141 -15.49 -0.45 27.85
C PHE A 141 -14.60 0.61 28.49
N TYR A 142 -13.69 1.15 27.68
CA TYR A 142 -12.79 2.23 28.06
C TYR A 142 -13.40 3.61 27.81
N GLN A 143 -13.70 4.33 28.89
CA GLN A 143 -14.11 5.74 28.86
C GLN A 143 -13.00 6.63 29.44
N MET A 144 -12.72 7.77 28.80
CA MET A 144 -11.88 8.80 29.40
C MET A 144 -12.68 9.56 30.45
N VAL A 145 -12.25 9.48 31.71
CA VAL A 145 -12.88 10.13 32.87
C VAL A 145 -11.85 11.07 33.52
N HIS A 146 -12.24 12.32 33.78
CA HIS A 146 -11.37 13.26 34.47
C HIS A 146 -11.17 12.85 35.93
N ILE A 147 -9.92 12.75 36.39
CA ILE A 147 -9.60 12.08 37.65
C ILE A 147 -10.19 12.79 38.89
N GLN A 148 -10.33 14.12 38.85
CA GLN A 148 -11.01 14.86 39.91
C GLN A 148 -12.50 14.53 39.99
N SER A 149 -13.15 14.21 38.86
CA SER A 149 -14.56 13.81 38.84
C SER A 149 -14.74 12.44 39.48
N LEU A 150 -13.82 11.49 39.24
CA LEU A 150 -13.79 10.21 39.93
C LEU A 150 -13.59 10.41 41.45
N LEU A 151 -12.65 11.26 41.86
CA LEU A 151 -12.42 11.58 43.27
C LEU A 151 -13.64 12.24 43.93
N ASN A 152 -14.35 13.10 43.20
CA ASN A 152 -15.59 13.73 43.69
C ASN A 152 -16.74 12.74 43.85
N VAL A 153 -16.81 11.67 43.04
CA VAL A 153 -17.75 10.56 43.24
C VAL A 153 -17.35 9.73 44.45
N VAL A 154 -16.07 9.37 44.60
CA VAL A 154 -15.60 8.57 45.75
C VAL A 154 -15.85 9.29 47.08
N LYS A 155 -15.71 10.63 47.13
CA LYS A 155 -16.06 11.48 48.30
C LYS A 155 -17.54 11.48 48.70
N GLN A 156 -18.44 10.95 47.86
CA GLN A 156 -19.86 10.80 48.17
C GLN A 156 -20.21 9.35 48.60
N MET A 157 -19.25 8.42 48.53
CA MET A 157 -19.44 7.03 48.94
C MET A 157 -19.21 6.90 50.46
N ILE A 158 -19.91 5.96 51.09
CA ILE A 158 -19.64 5.56 52.47
C ILE A 158 -18.42 4.63 52.51
N CYS A 159 -17.52 4.85 53.47
CA CYS A 159 -16.39 3.95 53.70
C CYS A 159 -16.87 2.63 54.34
N PRO A 160 -16.60 1.45 53.75
CA PRO A 160 -17.14 0.18 54.23
C PRO A 160 -16.51 -0.32 55.55
N SER A 161 -15.57 0.42 56.14
CA SER A 161 -14.86 0.04 57.37
C SER A 161 -15.07 0.98 58.56
N CYS A 162 -15.53 2.23 58.33
CA CYS A 162 -15.88 3.15 59.41
C CYS A 162 -17.29 3.73 59.28
N HIS A 163 -18.03 3.37 58.22
CA HIS A 163 -19.42 3.75 57.92
C HIS A 163 -19.72 5.25 57.77
N GLU A 164 -18.70 6.11 57.94
CA GLU A 164 -18.71 7.53 57.57
C GLU A 164 -18.56 7.75 56.06
N MET A 165 -18.90 8.96 55.59
CA MET A 165 -18.56 9.42 54.24
C MET A 165 -17.04 9.32 53.99
N TRP A 166 -16.62 8.89 52.81
CA TRP A 166 -15.20 8.74 52.49
C TRP A 166 -14.50 10.09 52.50
N HIS A 167 -13.66 10.28 53.52
CA HIS A 167 -12.75 11.40 53.63
C HIS A 167 -11.32 10.86 53.66
N GLY A 168 -10.53 11.20 52.65
CA GLY A 168 -9.27 10.51 52.39
C GLY A 168 -8.53 11.01 51.15
N ASN A 169 -7.49 10.28 50.78
CA ASN A 169 -6.58 10.61 49.67
C ASN A 169 -6.56 9.49 48.61
N MET A 170 -6.31 9.88 47.37
CA MET A 170 -6.13 8.97 46.23
C MET A 170 -4.66 9.01 45.78
N SER A 171 -4.05 7.86 45.52
CA SER A 171 -2.70 7.74 44.98
C SER A 171 -2.63 6.77 43.81
N VAL A 172 -1.70 6.98 42.87
CA VAL A 172 -1.37 5.98 41.84
C VAL A 172 -0.18 5.17 42.36
N LYS A 173 -0.37 3.87 42.55
CA LYS A 173 0.64 2.95 43.10
C LYS A 173 1.58 2.38 42.05
N LYS A 174 1.06 2.18 40.84
CA LYS A 174 1.80 1.55 39.74
C LYS A 174 1.27 2.01 38.38
N ARG A 175 2.19 2.15 37.42
CA ARG A 175 1.93 2.27 35.99
C ARG A 175 2.77 1.25 35.20
N GLU A 176 2.44 1.03 33.93
CA GLU A 176 3.08 -0.02 33.12
C GLU A 176 4.35 0.49 32.42
N GLY A 177 5.50 0.17 33.01
CA GLY A 177 6.84 0.63 32.55
C GLY A 177 7.72 1.15 33.68
N GLU A 178 7.16 1.36 34.88
CA GLU A 178 7.91 1.75 36.08
C GLU A 178 8.92 0.65 36.47
N LYS A 179 10.20 0.93 36.28
CA LYS A 179 11.31 0.07 36.75
C LYS A 179 11.41 0.18 38.27
N SER A 180 11.32 -0.95 38.96
CA SER A 180 11.25 -1.05 40.43
C SER A 180 12.54 -0.62 41.20
N SER A 181 13.47 0.10 40.55
CA SER A 181 14.73 0.55 41.14
C SER A 181 15.35 1.73 40.37
N THR A 182 15.19 2.94 40.89
CA THR A 182 16.31 3.90 41.14
C THR A 182 15.83 5.18 41.85
N VAL A 183 16.09 5.26 43.17
CA VAL A 183 16.45 6.43 44.03
C VAL A 183 15.74 7.79 43.84
N PHE A 184 15.63 8.37 42.64
CA PHE A 184 15.12 9.73 42.44
C PHE A 184 13.58 9.81 42.44
N LYS A 185 13.01 9.96 43.63
CA LYS A 185 11.56 10.05 43.88
C LYS A 185 10.99 11.48 43.72
N SER A 186 11.69 12.36 43.04
CA SER A 186 11.38 13.80 42.92
C SER A 186 10.63 14.14 41.63
N ILE A 187 9.29 14.18 41.75
CA ILE A 187 8.38 15.06 40.98
C ILE A 187 8.43 14.93 39.44
N LEU A 188 7.36 14.32 38.89
CA LEU A 188 6.97 14.24 37.46
C LEU A 188 7.83 13.33 36.55
N ILE A 189 7.23 12.91 35.43
CA ILE A 189 7.84 12.24 34.26
C ILE A 189 8.51 10.85 34.46
N SER A 190 8.01 10.02 35.38
CA SER A 190 8.24 8.55 35.38
C SER A 190 6.99 7.71 35.12
N ALA A 191 5.84 8.37 34.91
CA ALA A 191 4.55 7.75 34.61
C ALA A 191 4.51 7.24 33.16
N VAL A 192 4.66 5.93 32.97
CA VAL A 192 4.68 5.27 31.64
C VAL A 192 3.43 4.41 31.45
N GLY A 193 2.79 4.49 30.27
CA GLY A 193 1.63 3.66 29.93
C GLY A 193 0.28 4.18 30.43
N LEU A 194 -0.78 3.76 29.72
CA LEU A 194 -2.17 4.13 30.01
C LEU A 194 -2.77 3.39 31.22
N PHE A 195 -2.25 2.21 31.55
CA PHE A 195 -2.62 1.47 32.75
C PHE A 195 -2.20 2.22 34.04
N ALA A 196 -3.08 2.20 35.03
CA ALA A 196 -2.79 2.61 36.39
C ALA A 196 -3.42 1.64 37.41
N SER A 197 -2.68 1.40 38.49
CA SER A 197 -3.23 0.88 39.74
C SER A 197 -3.45 2.06 40.68
N ILE A 198 -4.70 2.32 41.05
CA ILE A 198 -5.12 3.45 41.88
C ILE A 198 -5.52 2.93 43.27
N GLU A 199 -5.02 3.55 44.32
CA GLU A 199 -5.42 3.31 45.71
C GLU A 199 -6.19 4.51 46.25
N PHE A 200 -7.32 4.24 46.89
CA PHE A 200 -8.09 5.21 47.67
C PHE A 200 -7.97 4.84 49.15
N MET A 201 -7.28 5.69 49.91
CA MET A 201 -7.02 5.51 51.35
C MET A 201 -7.92 6.46 52.14
N CYS A 202 -8.85 5.91 52.92
CA CYS A 202 -9.69 6.67 53.84
C CYS A 202 -8.87 7.08 55.10
N GLN A 203 -9.30 8.12 55.83
CA GLN A 203 -8.66 8.53 57.08
C GLN A 203 -8.65 7.45 58.18
N CYS A 204 -9.58 6.49 58.15
CA CYS A 204 -9.57 5.30 59.00
C CYS A 204 -8.55 4.22 58.58
N SER A 205 -7.62 4.54 57.67
CA SER A 205 -6.64 3.64 57.04
C SER A 205 -7.23 2.50 56.20
N HIS A 206 -8.55 2.47 55.96
CA HIS A 206 -9.15 1.53 55.01
C HIS A 206 -8.74 1.87 53.57
N ILE A 207 -8.40 0.83 52.80
CA ILE A 207 -7.82 0.92 51.46
C ILE A 207 -8.71 0.21 50.44
N ILE A 208 -9.09 0.95 49.39
CA ILE A 208 -9.77 0.41 48.20
C ILE A 208 -8.81 0.51 47.01
N ASN A 209 -8.63 -0.57 46.26
CA ASN A 209 -7.76 -0.62 45.08
C ASN A 209 -8.58 -0.76 43.78
N MET A 210 -8.14 -0.06 42.73
CA MET A 210 -8.76 -0.07 41.40
C MET A 210 -7.70 -0.28 40.31
N SER A 211 -7.99 -1.14 39.34
CA SER A 211 -7.13 -1.46 38.19
C SER A 211 -7.77 -0.92 36.92
N THR A 212 -7.17 0.06 36.24
CA THR A 212 -7.83 0.73 35.09
C THR A 212 -7.88 -0.09 33.79
N SER A 213 -7.28 -1.28 33.77
CA SER A 213 -7.32 -2.21 32.63
C SER A 213 -6.94 -3.63 33.10
N PRO A 214 -7.60 -4.70 32.63
CA PRO A 214 -7.15 -6.08 32.86
C PRO A 214 -5.82 -6.38 32.16
N GLN A 215 -5.21 -7.49 32.54
CA GLN A 215 -4.11 -8.10 31.82
C GLN A 215 -4.67 -8.96 30.68
N ALA A 216 -4.09 -8.87 29.49
CA ALA A 216 -4.60 -9.58 28.32
C ALA A 216 -4.34 -11.11 28.39
N PRO A 217 -5.19 -11.95 27.75
CA PRO A 217 -5.05 -13.40 27.79
C PRO A 217 -3.66 -13.88 27.33
N ASN A 218 -3.07 -14.81 28.08
CA ASN A 218 -1.75 -15.40 27.78
C ASN A 218 -0.61 -14.39 27.53
N SER A 219 -0.76 -13.16 28.06
CA SER A 219 0.13 -12.03 27.81
C SER A 219 0.54 -11.33 29.11
N ARG A 220 1.68 -10.63 29.09
CA ARG A 220 2.09 -9.77 30.22
C ARG A 220 1.63 -8.32 30.09
N HIS A 221 1.13 -7.94 28.92
CA HIS A 221 0.70 -6.58 28.61
C HIS A 221 -0.69 -6.29 29.16
N ARG A 222 -0.95 -5.01 29.50
CA ARG A 222 -2.32 -4.55 29.78
C ARG A 222 -3.09 -4.33 28.50
N GLU A 223 -4.35 -4.73 28.53
CA GLU A 223 -5.25 -4.73 27.39
C GLU A 223 -5.38 -3.33 26.76
N ILE A 224 -5.43 -2.26 27.58
CA ILE A 224 -5.48 -0.87 27.11
C ILE A 224 -4.25 -0.47 26.28
N ASN A 225 -3.06 -0.96 26.62
CA ASN A 225 -1.83 -0.65 25.87
C ASN A 225 -1.71 -1.49 24.58
N LEU A 226 -2.29 -2.70 24.56
CA LEU A 226 -2.51 -3.45 23.32
C LEU A 226 -3.49 -2.70 22.39
N ARG A 227 -4.68 -2.31 22.89
CA ARG A 227 -5.68 -1.56 22.14
C ARG A 227 -5.14 -0.23 21.62
N ALA A 228 -4.38 0.52 22.43
CA ALA A 228 -3.77 1.78 22.01
C ALA A 228 -2.69 1.60 20.93
N THR A 229 -1.87 0.54 21.02
CA THR A 229 -0.86 0.22 19.99
C THR A 229 -1.51 -0.20 18.67
N THR A 230 -2.53 -1.06 18.73
CA THR A 230 -3.34 -1.44 17.55
C THR A 230 -4.08 -0.24 16.95
N GLY A 231 -4.67 0.63 17.78
CA GLY A 231 -5.32 1.87 17.34
C GLY A 231 -4.34 2.83 16.66
N ALA A 232 -3.08 2.87 17.11
CA ALA A 232 -2.02 3.64 16.48
C ALA A 232 -1.68 3.11 15.08
N LEU A 233 -1.54 1.78 14.92
CA LEU A 233 -1.35 1.12 13.61
C LEU A 233 -2.51 1.42 12.65
N LEU A 234 -3.75 1.25 13.11
CA LEU A 234 -4.96 1.54 12.33
C LEU A 234 -5.06 3.02 11.92
N SER A 235 -4.48 3.93 12.70
CA SER A 235 -4.44 5.37 12.43
C SER A 235 -3.21 5.82 11.60
N GLY A 236 -2.32 4.91 11.22
CA GLY A 236 -1.07 5.25 10.52
C GLY A 236 -0.09 6.08 11.35
N ILE A 237 -0.14 5.99 12.69
CA ILE A 237 0.73 6.72 13.63
C ILE A 237 1.63 5.73 14.38
N GLY A 238 2.90 6.09 14.56
CA GLY A 238 3.81 5.39 15.49
C GLY A 238 3.75 5.99 16.89
N HIS A 239 4.57 5.46 17.80
CA HIS A 239 4.74 5.91 19.19
C HIS A 239 4.68 7.44 19.38
N SER A 240 5.57 8.20 18.73
CA SER A 240 5.61 9.67 18.80
C SER A 240 4.30 10.37 18.36
N GLY A 241 3.49 9.73 17.50
CA GLY A 241 2.16 10.22 17.13
C GLY A 241 1.11 9.94 18.21
N LEU A 242 1.17 8.75 18.82
CA LEU A 242 0.31 8.38 19.95
C LEU A 242 0.61 9.25 21.19
N CYS A 243 1.89 9.56 21.46
CA CYS A 243 2.28 10.54 22.48
C CYS A 243 1.61 11.90 22.24
N LYS A 244 1.68 12.44 21.01
CA LYS A 244 1.08 13.74 20.67
C LYS A 244 -0.44 13.75 20.83
N LEU A 245 -1.11 12.66 20.47
CA LEU A 245 -2.55 12.49 20.68
C LEU A 245 -2.89 12.54 22.18
N LEU A 246 -2.18 11.76 23.00
CA LEU A 246 -2.46 11.66 24.43
C LEU A 246 -2.10 12.95 25.19
N SER A 247 -0.98 13.61 24.84
CA SER A 247 -0.63 14.93 25.39
C SER A 247 -1.67 16.00 25.05
N ALA A 248 -2.23 16.00 23.82
CA ALA A 248 -3.29 16.93 23.44
C ALA A 248 -4.62 16.69 24.18
N LEU A 249 -4.83 15.47 24.70
CA LEU A 249 -5.98 15.09 25.53
C LEU A 249 -5.72 15.27 27.03
N ASN A 250 -4.59 15.85 27.44
CA ASN A 250 -4.12 15.89 28.83
C ASN A 250 -4.12 14.51 29.52
N SER A 251 -3.81 13.47 28.75
CA SER A 251 -3.79 12.08 29.17
C SER A 251 -2.35 11.60 29.43
N PRO A 252 -2.13 10.61 30.32
CA PRO A 252 -0.82 9.98 30.47
C PRO A 252 -0.22 9.51 29.13
N PRO A 253 1.11 9.51 28.99
CA PRO A 253 1.76 9.03 27.77
C PRO A 253 1.49 7.53 27.55
N PRO A 254 1.71 7.02 26.33
CA PRO A 254 1.71 5.57 26.10
C PRO A 254 2.90 4.93 26.84
N VAL A 255 3.04 3.60 26.70
CA VAL A 255 4.27 2.92 27.12
C VAL A 255 5.50 3.50 26.40
N ASP A 256 6.69 3.38 26.97
CA ASP A 256 7.94 3.88 26.36
C ASP A 256 8.28 3.16 25.04
N GLU A 257 9.28 3.65 24.30
CA GLU A 257 9.57 3.12 22.95
C GLU A 257 10.06 1.66 22.96
N ASP A 258 10.69 1.18 24.03
CA ASP A 258 11.10 -0.22 24.17
C ASP A 258 9.87 -1.11 24.45
N ASN A 259 9.03 -0.73 25.41
CA ASN A 259 7.79 -1.45 25.75
C ASN A 259 6.73 -1.38 24.62
N PHE A 260 6.69 -0.29 23.85
CA PHE A 260 5.87 -0.18 22.63
C PHE A 260 6.40 -1.11 21.54
N THR A 261 7.72 -1.20 21.37
CA THR A 261 8.34 -2.14 20.43
C THR A 261 8.12 -3.59 20.86
N GLU A 262 8.12 -3.89 22.16
CA GLU A 262 7.74 -5.21 22.67
C GLU A 262 6.27 -5.53 22.40
N THR A 263 5.37 -4.58 22.68
CA THR A 263 3.94 -4.70 22.39
C THR A 263 3.69 -5.02 20.90
N LEU A 264 4.46 -4.40 20.00
CA LEU A 264 4.44 -4.72 18.57
C LEU A 264 4.95 -6.13 18.23
N ARG A 265 5.95 -6.66 18.95
CA ARG A 265 6.41 -8.06 18.79
C ARG A 265 5.35 -9.08 19.25
N HIS A 266 4.47 -8.70 20.18
CA HIS A 266 3.34 -9.54 20.58
C HIS A 266 2.17 -9.45 19.59
N ILE A 267 1.89 -8.26 19.05
CA ILE A 267 0.79 -8.01 18.09
C ILE A 267 1.07 -8.57 16.68
N GLU A 268 2.30 -8.43 16.16
CA GLU A 268 2.59 -8.78 14.75
C GLU A 268 2.33 -10.26 14.43
N PRO A 269 2.79 -11.27 15.21
CA PRO A 269 2.57 -12.67 14.87
C PRO A 269 1.09 -13.06 14.80
N ILE A 270 0.25 -12.44 15.64
CA ILE A 270 -1.20 -12.63 15.64
C ILE A 270 -1.81 -12.02 14.37
N LEU A 271 -1.46 -10.78 14.02
CA LEU A 271 -1.87 -10.19 12.73
C LEU A 271 -1.36 -11.01 11.53
N SER A 272 -0.16 -11.60 11.64
CA SER A 272 0.48 -12.41 10.61
C SER A 272 -0.31 -13.68 10.31
N SER A 273 -0.87 -14.36 11.32
CA SER A 273 -1.72 -15.53 11.12
C SER A 273 -3.07 -15.18 10.47
N PHE A 274 -3.71 -14.08 10.89
CA PHE A 274 -4.94 -13.59 10.23
C PHE A 274 -4.71 -13.19 8.77
N LYS A 275 -3.57 -12.57 8.44
CA LYS A 275 -3.13 -12.33 7.06
C LYS A 275 -3.01 -13.63 6.26
N VAL A 276 -2.38 -14.67 6.81
CA VAL A 276 -2.25 -15.97 6.12
C VAL A 276 -3.62 -16.62 5.89
N ALA A 277 -4.50 -16.63 6.89
CA ALA A 277 -5.87 -17.16 6.74
C ALA A 277 -6.67 -16.40 5.66
N ALA A 278 -6.61 -15.07 5.65
CA ALA A 278 -7.28 -14.23 4.66
C ALA A 278 -6.71 -14.37 3.24
N MET A 279 -5.44 -14.75 3.09
CA MET A 279 -4.83 -15.06 1.79
C MET A 279 -5.21 -16.47 1.31
N SER A 280 -5.14 -17.49 2.16
CA SER A 280 -5.55 -18.85 1.79
C SER A 280 -7.04 -18.95 1.42
N SER A 281 -7.92 -18.23 2.14
CA SER A 281 -9.34 -18.13 1.76
C SER A 281 -9.53 -17.41 0.41
N ALA A 282 -8.73 -16.39 0.11
CA ALA A 282 -8.76 -15.69 -1.17
C ALA A 282 -8.25 -16.54 -2.34
N VAL A 283 -7.28 -17.44 -2.11
CA VAL A 283 -6.81 -18.40 -3.12
C VAL A 283 -7.92 -19.37 -3.49
N GLU A 284 -8.56 -20.01 -2.50
CA GLU A 284 -9.61 -20.99 -2.81
C GLU A 284 -10.85 -20.33 -3.44
N GLU A 285 -11.20 -19.09 -3.04
CA GLU A 285 -12.22 -18.30 -3.77
C GLU A 285 -11.81 -18.04 -5.22
N ALA A 286 -10.54 -17.73 -5.50
CA ALA A 286 -10.05 -17.53 -6.86
C ALA A 286 -10.05 -18.83 -7.68
N VAL A 287 -9.72 -19.97 -7.07
CA VAL A 287 -9.81 -21.31 -7.69
C VAL A 287 -11.26 -21.64 -8.05
N THR A 288 -12.21 -21.45 -7.13
CA THR A 288 -13.65 -21.63 -7.41
C THR A 288 -14.13 -20.70 -8.52
N LYS A 289 -13.76 -19.41 -8.50
CA LYS A 289 -14.19 -18.42 -9.49
C LYS A 289 -13.51 -18.53 -10.86
N GLN A 290 -12.38 -19.21 -10.98
CA GLN A 290 -11.71 -19.47 -12.27
C GLN A 290 -11.90 -20.92 -12.77
N GLY A 291 -12.42 -21.82 -11.94
CA GLY A 291 -12.60 -23.24 -12.28
C GLY A 291 -11.27 -24.02 -12.42
N THR A 292 -10.16 -23.46 -11.95
CA THR A 292 -8.81 -24.03 -12.13
C THR A 292 -7.86 -23.59 -11.01
N ARG A 293 -6.80 -24.39 -10.79
CA ARG A 293 -5.64 -24.02 -9.96
C ARG A 293 -4.52 -23.32 -10.73
N ASP A 294 -4.68 -23.18 -12.05
CA ASP A 294 -3.79 -22.42 -12.95
C ASP A 294 -4.31 -20.99 -13.13
N LEU A 295 -4.09 -20.17 -12.11
CA LEU A 295 -4.75 -18.87 -11.92
C LEU A 295 -4.20 -17.76 -12.82
N THR A 296 -5.13 -16.89 -13.24
CA THR A 296 -4.87 -15.55 -13.78
C THR A 296 -4.79 -14.54 -12.64
N VAL A 297 -3.71 -13.78 -12.57
CA VAL A 297 -3.41 -12.87 -11.45
C VAL A 297 -2.79 -11.55 -11.91
N SER A 298 -3.03 -10.48 -11.16
CA SER A 298 -2.36 -9.18 -11.33
C SER A 298 -1.29 -8.96 -10.25
N GLY A 299 -0.07 -8.65 -10.68
CA GLY A 299 1.04 -8.29 -9.78
C GLY A 299 1.47 -6.83 -9.96
N ASP A 300 1.98 -6.24 -8.88
CA ASP A 300 2.43 -4.84 -8.83
C ASP A 300 3.34 -4.62 -7.62
N GLY A 301 4.26 -3.65 -7.71
CA GLY A 301 5.17 -3.25 -6.64
C GLY A 301 4.87 -1.84 -6.13
N SER A 302 4.93 -1.63 -4.81
CA SER A 302 4.81 -0.29 -4.24
C SER A 302 5.82 -0.02 -3.13
N TRP A 303 6.40 1.18 -3.17
CA TRP A 303 7.48 1.59 -2.29
C TRP A 303 7.00 2.58 -1.22
N GLN A 304 7.49 2.43 0.01
CA GLN A 304 7.20 3.34 1.13
C GLN A 304 7.52 4.80 0.77
N LYS A 305 8.64 5.05 0.05
CA LYS A 305 9.00 6.39 -0.42
C LYS A 305 8.96 6.46 -1.95
N ARG A 306 8.53 7.59 -2.50
CA ARG A 306 8.57 7.84 -3.95
C ARG A 306 10.03 8.03 -4.40
N GLY A 307 10.41 7.39 -5.50
CA GLY A 307 11.75 7.44 -6.09
C GLY A 307 12.68 6.29 -5.64
N PHE A 308 13.81 6.15 -6.34
CA PHE A 308 14.70 4.99 -6.28
C PHE A 308 15.44 4.76 -4.94
N SER A 309 15.16 5.54 -3.91
CA SER A 309 15.82 5.51 -2.59
C SER A 309 14.96 4.90 -1.46
N SER A 310 13.79 4.32 -1.77
CA SER A 310 13.00 3.62 -0.75
C SER A 310 13.75 2.42 -0.16
N THR A 311 13.68 2.27 1.17
CA THR A 311 14.28 1.15 1.89
C THR A 311 13.36 -0.06 2.00
N HIS A 312 12.04 0.16 1.89
CA HIS A 312 11.03 -0.89 1.87
C HIS A 312 10.21 -0.82 0.58
N GLY A 313 9.97 -1.99 -0.01
CA GLY A 313 8.99 -2.23 -1.05
C GLY A 313 8.06 -3.36 -0.61
N VAL A 314 6.80 -3.30 -1.03
CA VAL A 314 5.80 -4.35 -0.84
C VAL A 314 5.29 -4.72 -2.21
N VAL A 315 5.22 -6.01 -2.50
CA VAL A 315 4.87 -6.57 -3.81
C VAL A 315 3.72 -7.54 -3.59
N ALA A 316 2.59 -7.34 -4.29
CA ALA A 316 1.36 -8.10 -4.04
C ALA A 316 0.85 -8.76 -5.33
N VAL A 317 0.39 -10.01 -5.21
CA VAL A 317 -0.31 -10.75 -6.25
C VAL A 317 -1.78 -10.86 -5.88
N ILE A 318 -2.65 -10.52 -6.82
CA ILE A 318 -4.10 -10.34 -6.62
C ILE A 318 -4.88 -11.14 -7.68
N SER A 319 -6.02 -11.72 -7.33
CA SER A 319 -6.88 -12.42 -8.29
C SER A 319 -7.51 -11.45 -9.30
N SER A 320 -7.53 -11.82 -10.59
CA SER A 320 -8.04 -10.98 -11.68
C SER A 320 -9.57 -10.81 -11.73
N ASN A 321 -10.31 -11.49 -10.85
CA ASN A 321 -11.76 -11.70 -10.99
C ASN A 321 -12.60 -10.59 -10.35
N CYS A 322 -13.93 -10.68 -10.54
CA CYS A 322 -14.87 -10.04 -9.64
C CYS A 322 -14.55 -10.40 -8.18
N GLY A 323 -14.62 -9.41 -7.29
CA GLY A 323 -14.20 -9.55 -5.90
C GLY A 323 -12.69 -9.45 -5.62
N ALA A 324 -11.81 -9.39 -6.64
CA ALA A 324 -10.34 -9.29 -6.59
C ALA A 324 -9.67 -9.14 -5.20
N LYS A 325 -9.07 -10.21 -4.69
CA LYS A 325 -8.44 -10.31 -3.35
C LYS A 325 -6.92 -10.56 -3.47
N VAL A 326 -6.15 -10.16 -2.45
CA VAL A 326 -4.72 -10.48 -2.34
C VAL A 326 -4.55 -11.97 -2.05
N LEU A 327 -3.73 -12.64 -2.87
CA LEU A 327 -3.45 -14.06 -2.80
C LEU A 327 -2.11 -14.36 -2.10
N ASP A 328 -1.08 -13.57 -2.40
CA ASP A 328 0.22 -13.62 -1.71
C ASP A 328 0.88 -12.23 -1.78
N ILE A 329 1.77 -11.94 -0.84
CA ILE A 329 2.45 -10.67 -0.66
C ILE A 329 3.89 -10.85 -0.13
N GLU A 330 4.81 -10.02 -0.62
CA GLU A 330 6.23 -10.05 -0.25
C GLU A 330 6.70 -8.65 0.18
N ARG A 331 7.38 -8.55 1.34
CA ARG A 331 7.98 -7.30 1.81
C ARG A 331 9.49 -7.35 1.63
N LEU A 332 9.99 -6.66 0.63
CA LEU A 332 11.43 -6.50 0.41
C LEU A 332 12.00 -5.30 1.16
N SER A 333 13.12 -5.51 1.83
CA SER A 333 13.75 -4.53 2.71
C SER A 333 15.26 -4.49 2.55
N LYS A 334 15.78 -3.27 2.39
CA LYS A 334 17.22 -2.93 2.35
C LYS A 334 17.74 -2.42 3.70
N ARG A 335 16.95 -2.52 4.77
CA ARG A 335 17.25 -1.88 6.06
C ARG A 335 16.57 -2.58 7.23
N CYS A 336 17.39 -3.02 8.19
CA CYS A 336 16.96 -3.42 9.52
C CYS A 336 17.34 -2.31 10.53
N THR A 337 16.41 -1.94 11.42
CA THR A 337 16.67 -0.93 12.46
C THR A 337 17.69 -1.41 13.48
N ILE A 338 17.64 -2.69 13.85
CA ILE A 338 18.56 -3.33 14.80
C ILE A 338 20.00 -3.29 14.26
N CYS A 339 20.23 -3.69 13.00
CA CYS A 339 21.55 -3.61 12.39
C CYS A 339 22.11 -2.19 12.45
N GLN A 340 21.30 -1.20 12.07
CA GLN A 340 21.74 0.19 12.01
C GLN A 340 22.02 0.79 13.40
N GLY A 341 21.21 0.46 14.40
CA GLY A 341 21.46 0.85 15.79
C GLY A 341 22.78 0.26 16.31
N ALA A 342 23.01 -1.03 16.03
CA ALA A 342 24.22 -1.73 16.44
C ALA A 342 25.51 -1.15 15.83
N LEU A 343 25.47 -0.53 14.64
CA LEU A 343 26.65 0.15 14.06
C LEU A 343 27.24 1.22 15.02
N SER A 344 26.41 1.86 15.86
CA SER A 344 26.88 2.82 16.88
C SER A 344 27.63 2.16 18.05
N ILE A 345 27.42 0.86 18.25
CA ILE A 345 28.03 0.03 19.28
C ILE A 345 29.32 -0.63 18.75
N LYS A 346 29.43 -0.88 17.43
CA LYS A 346 30.55 -1.61 16.79
C LYS A 346 31.95 -1.19 17.22
N LEU A 347 32.18 0.12 17.41
CA LEU A 347 33.48 0.66 17.84
C LEU A 347 33.61 0.82 19.37
N LYS A 348 32.51 0.73 20.12
CA LYS A 348 32.46 0.92 21.58
C LYS A 348 32.48 -0.40 22.35
N ASN A 349 31.88 -1.44 21.80
CA ASN A 349 31.89 -2.80 22.35
C ASN A 349 31.70 -3.80 21.18
N PRO A 350 32.80 -4.31 20.59
CA PRO A 350 32.75 -5.23 19.46
C PRO A 350 32.05 -6.56 19.77
N GLU A 351 32.20 -7.08 20.99
CA GLU A 351 31.58 -8.34 21.43
C GLU A 351 30.05 -8.23 21.45
N LYS A 352 29.52 -7.17 22.08
CA LYS A 352 28.08 -6.86 22.11
C LYS A 352 27.54 -6.57 20.72
N TYR A 353 28.32 -5.93 19.85
CA TYR A 353 27.95 -5.79 18.44
C TYR A 353 27.81 -7.17 17.77
N GLN A 354 28.80 -8.05 17.93
CA GLN A 354 28.79 -9.38 17.31
C GLN A 354 27.66 -10.25 17.86
N MET A 355 27.42 -10.22 19.17
CA MET A 355 26.29 -10.88 19.83
C MET A 355 24.94 -10.41 19.29
N ILE A 356 24.76 -9.10 19.09
CA ILE A 356 23.55 -8.57 18.44
C ILE A 356 23.45 -9.06 16.99
N MET A 357 24.55 -9.04 16.22
CA MET A 357 24.55 -9.53 14.83
C MET A 357 24.14 -11.00 14.73
N THR A 358 24.60 -11.87 15.63
CA THR A 358 24.30 -13.32 15.59
C THR A 358 22.95 -13.69 16.20
N GLN A 359 22.44 -12.96 17.19
CA GLN A 359 21.19 -13.29 17.88
C GLN A 359 19.94 -12.63 17.27
N HIS A 360 20.09 -11.51 16.54
CA HIS A 360 18.92 -10.82 15.99
C HIS A 360 18.43 -11.43 14.66
N GLU A 361 17.11 -11.46 14.48
CA GLU A 361 16.51 -11.71 13.18
C GLU A 361 16.65 -10.46 12.29
N CYS A 362 17.36 -10.60 11.17
CA CYS A 362 17.68 -9.47 10.31
C CYS A 362 16.51 -9.12 9.37
N GLN A 363 15.89 -7.96 9.58
CA GLN A 363 14.81 -7.43 8.72
C GLN A 363 15.28 -6.98 7.31
N THR A 364 16.48 -7.37 6.86
CA THR A 364 17.04 -7.04 5.54
C THR A 364 17.05 -8.30 4.67
N ASN A 365 16.06 -8.44 3.80
CA ASN A 365 15.90 -9.58 2.88
C ASN A 365 16.13 -9.22 1.40
N PHE A 366 16.61 -8.00 1.10
CA PHE A 366 16.87 -7.58 -0.29
C PHE A 366 18.15 -6.75 -0.44
N SER A 367 19.00 -7.16 -1.39
CA SER A 367 20.16 -6.41 -1.89
C SER A 367 19.93 -6.01 -3.35
N GLY A 368 20.37 -4.80 -3.73
CA GLY A 368 20.24 -4.28 -5.11
C GLY A 368 19.52 -2.94 -5.23
N ALA A 369 19.13 -2.59 -6.46
CA ALA A 369 18.41 -1.35 -6.75
C ALA A 369 16.95 -1.44 -6.28
N SER A 370 16.39 -0.36 -5.71
CA SER A 370 15.02 -0.44 -5.17
C SER A 370 13.97 -0.69 -6.27
N GLY A 371 14.24 -0.30 -7.52
CA GLY A 371 13.39 -0.61 -8.68
C GLY A 371 13.43 -2.06 -9.17
N SER A 372 14.37 -2.90 -8.70
CA SER A 372 14.34 -4.35 -8.97
C SER A 372 13.68 -5.16 -7.84
N MET A 373 13.11 -4.49 -6.83
CA MET A 373 12.31 -5.14 -5.78
C MET A 373 11.11 -5.87 -6.38
N GLU A 374 10.30 -5.19 -7.22
CA GLU A 374 9.09 -5.79 -7.81
C GLU A 374 9.38 -7.11 -8.54
N VAL A 375 10.35 -7.10 -9.44
CA VAL A 375 10.81 -8.28 -10.20
C VAL A 375 11.21 -9.44 -9.28
N ASN A 376 11.91 -9.18 -8.18
CA ASN A 376 12.33 -10.24 -7.24
C ASN A 376 11.19 -10.68 -6.31
N GLY A 377 10.29 -9.77 -5.91
CA GLY A 377 9.15 -10.08 -5.05
C GLY A 377 8.10 -10.93 -5.78
N LEU A 378 7.79 -10.59 -7.03
CA LEU A 378 6.93 -11.41 -7.89
C LEU A 378 7.57 -12.77 -8.15
N HIS A 379 8.87 -12.81 -8.45
CA HIS A 379 9.59 -14.08 -8.64
C HIS A 379 9.54 -14.99 -7.39
N ALA A 380 9.73 -14.42 -6.19
CA ALA A 380 9.63 -15.15 -4.93
C ALA A 380 8.20 -15.65 -4.62
N ILE A 381 7.18 -14.83 -4.90
CA ILE A 381 5.76 -15.20 -4.77
C ILE A 381 5.40 -16.34 -5.74
N PHE A 382 5.84 -16.26 -7.00
CA PHE A 382 5.57 -17.28 -7.99
C PHE A 382 6.24 -18.62 -7.63
N LYS A 383 7.51 -18.61 -7.19
CA LYS A 383 8.20 -19.85 -6.80
C LYS A 383 7.55 -20.62 -5.65
N ARG A 384 7.01 -19.93 -4.63
CA ARG A 384 6.36 -20.58 -3.48
C ARG A 384 4.88 -20.92 -3.67
N SER A 385 4.27 -20.52 -4.79
CA SER A 385 2.82 -20.63 -5.01
C SER A 385 2.27 -22.06 -4.88
N VAL A 386 2.98 -23.05 -5.42
CA VAL A 386 2.57 -24.46 -5.33
C VAL A 386 2.69 -24.98 -3.90
N GLU A 387 3.84 -24.80 -3.26
CA GLU A 387 4.11 -25.23 -1.88
C GLU A 387 3.14 -24.61 -0.86
N ARG A 388 2.90 -23.30 -0.98
CA ARG A 388 2.16 -22.52 0.01
C ARG A 388 0.64 -22.55 -0.18
N HIS A 389 0.19 -22.65 -1.44
CA HIS A 389 -1.18 -22.37 -1.83
C HIS A 389 -1.79 -23.40 -2.80
N ASN A 390 -1.01 -24.42 -3.22
CA ASN A 390 -1.44 -25.45 -4.18
C ASN A 390 -2.10 -24.85 -5.43
N VAL A 391 -1.45 -23.83 -6.02
CA VAL A 391 -1.85 -23.15 -7.26
C VAL A 391 -0.62 -22.75 -8.06
N ARG A 392 -0.79 -22.56 -9.38
CA ARG A 392 0.21 -21.96 -10.26
C ARG A 392 -0.36 -20.67 -10.83
N TYR A 393 0.49 -19.66 -11.07
CA TYR A 393 0.10 -18.38 -11.64
C TYR A 393 0.36 -18.38 -13.15
N ALA A 394 -0.51 -19.07 -13.90
CA ALA A 394 -0.36 -19.33 -15.32
C ALA A 394 -0.41 -18.07 -16.20
N LYS A 395 -1.19 -17.05 -15.79
CA LYS A 395 -1.35 -15.81 -16.55
C LYS A 395 -1.06 -14.60 -15.67
N TYR A 396 -0.06 -13.82 -16.05
CA TYR A 396 0.42 -12.64 -15.33
C TYR A 396 -0.05 -11.35 -16.00
N ILE A 397 -0.84 -10.55 -15.27
CA ILE A 397 -1.21 -9.18 -15.63
C ILE A 397 -0.25 -8.23 -14.94
N GLY A 398 0.47 -7.42 -15.72
CA GLY A 398 1.37 -6.40 -15.22
C GLY A 398 1.50 -5.22 -16.19
N ASP A 399 2.03 -4.09 -15.71
CA ASP A 399 2.34 -2.92 -16.53
C ASP A 399 3.41 -3.29 -17.57
N GLY A 400 3.75 -2.40 -18.49
CA GLY A 400 4.79 -2.53 -19.49
C GLY A 400 6.21 -2.79 -18.95
N ASP A 401 6.39 -2.99 -17.64
CA ASP A 401 7.67 -3.35 -17.04
C ASP A 401 8.19 -4.66 -17.64
N ALA A 402 9.26 -4.52 -18.42
CA ALA A 402 9.72 -5.55 -19.34
C ALA A 402 10.60 -6.61 -18.67
N LYS A 403 10.77 -6.56 -17.35
CA LYS A 403 11.77 -7.36 -16.61
C LYS A 403 11.18 -8.52 -15.81
N VAL A 404 9.91 -8.45 -15.42
CA VAL A 404 9.25 -9.52 -14.66
C VAL A 404 9.19 -10.82 -15.47
N VAL A 405 8.78 -10.74 -16.74
CA VAL A 405 8.60 -11.94 -17.59
C VAL A 405 9.90 -12.59 -18.03
N PRO A 406 10.96 -11.86 -18.44
CA PRO A 406 12.30 -12.45 -18.62
C PRO A 406 12.79 -13.14 -17.35
N ARG A 407 12.67 -12.52 -16.17
CA ARG A 407 13.07 -13.16 -14.90
C ARG A 407 12.31 -14.46 -14.62
N LEU A 408 11.02 -14.51 -14.94
CA LEU A 408 10.18 -15.72 -14.86
C LEU A 408 10.44 -16.75 -15.98
N THR A 409 11.24 -16.41 -17.00
CA THR A 409 11.63 -17.29 -18.10
C THR A 409 13.07 -17.81 -17.93
N GLU A 410 13.98 -16.98 -17.42
CA GLU A 410 15.37 -17.29 -17.08
C GLU A 410 15.49 -18.26 -15.87
N ASP A 411 14.54 -18.17 -14.94
CA ASP A 411 14.53 -18.94 -13.69
C ASP A 411 13.08 -19.34 -13.37
N PRO A 412 12.50 -20.27 -14.16
CA PRO A 412 11.07 -20.53 -14.17
C PRO A 412 10.58 -21.13 -12.84
N PRO A 413 9.40 -20.70 -12.34
CA PRO A 413 8.83 -21.24 -11.10
C PRO A 413 8.14 -22.60 -11.30
N TYR A 414 7.83 -22.97 -12.54
CA TYR A 414 7.13 -24.21 -12.92
C TYR A 414 7.90 -24.88 -14.06
N SER A 415 8.03 -26.21 -14.03
CA SER A 415 8.78 -26.97 -15.04
C SER A 415 7.98 -27.28 -16.31
N ASP A 416 6.65 -27.26 -16.23
CA ASP A 416 5.71 -27.71 -17.28
C ASP A 416 4.81 -26.58 -17.82
N LEU A 417 4.93 -25.36 -17.29
CA LEU A 417 4.00 -24.26 -17.54
C LEU A 417 4.73 -22.94 -17.85
N GLN A 418 4.66 -22.50 -19.10
CA GLN A 418 5.13 -21.18 -19.52
C GLN A 418 4.10 -20.11 -19.15
N ILE A 419 4.53 -19.06 -18.45
CA ILE A 419 3.64 -18.00 -17.94
C ILE A 419 3.27 -17.01 -19.06
N GLN A 420 1.97 -16.88 -19.34
CA GLN A 420 1.45 -15.96 -20.35
C GLN A 420 1.39 -14.53 -19.79
N LYS A 421 1.99 -13.54 -20.49
CA LYS A 421 1.77 -12.12 -20.16
C LYS A 421 0.45 -11.61 -20.76
N LEU A 422 -0.41 -11.11 -19.88
CA LEU A 422 -1.52 -10.22 -20.22
C LEU A 422 -1.15 -8.78 -19.87
N GLU A 423 -1.83 -7.80 -20.47
CA GLU A 423 -1.54 -6.37 -20.25
C GLU A 423 -2.77 -5.63 -19.70
N ASP A 424 -2.57 -4.71 -18.76
CA ASP A 424 -3.63 -3.83 -18.27
C ASP A 424 -4.16 -2.94 -19.40
N LEU A 425 -5.49 -2.92 -19.61
CA LEU A 425 -6.09 -2.20 -20.74
C LEU A 425 -5.74 -0.71 -20.81
N ASN A 426 -5.58 -0.03 -19.67
CA ASN A 426 -5.26 1.40 -19.65
C ASN A 426 -3.82 1.63 -20.12
N HIS A 427 -2.90 0.76 -19.71
CA HIS A 427 -1.50 0.77 -20.12
C HIS A 427 -1.32 0.30 -21.58
N PHE A 428 -2.11 -0.68 -22.01
CA PHE A 428 -2.20 -1.13 -23.40
C PHE A 428 -2.65 0.01 -24.33
N ALA A 429 -3.76 0.69 -24.01
CA ALA A 429 -4.24 1.83 -24.79
C ALA A 429 -3.23 3.00 -24.80
N LYS A 430 -2.55 3.27 -23.67
CA LYS A 430 -1.49 4.28 -23.54
C LYS A 430 -0.29 4.03 -24.47
N LYS A 431 -0.06 2.78 -24.93
CA LYS A 431 0.95 2.50 -25.97
C LYS A 431 0.68 3.24 -27.27
N MET A 432 -0.58 3.37 -27.70
CA MET A 432 -0.94 4.08 -28.94
C MET A 432 -0.42 5.52 -28.91
N TYR A 433 -0.70 6.26 -27.84
CA TYR A 433 -0.17 7.61 -27.63
C TYR A 433 1.37 7.64 -27.64
N ASN A 434 2.01 6.77 -26.85
CA ASN A 434 3.46 6.75 -26.70
C ASN A 434 4.20 6.41 -28.02
N ARG A 435 3.62 5.52 -28.85
CA ARG A 435 4.20 5.12 -30.14
C ARG A 435 4.00 6.20 -31.20
N LEU A 436 2.83 6.84 -31.26
CA LEU A 436 2.59 8.00 -32.13
C LEU A 436 3.54 9.17 -31.79
N ASP A 437 3.72 9.49 -30.50
CA ASP A 437 4.65 10.52 -30.04
C ASP A 437 6.12 10.17 -30.35
N LYS A 438 6.54 8.91 -30.16
CA LYS A 438 7.86 8.43 -30.60
C LYS A 438 8.04 8.60 -32.12
N ARG A 439 7.07 8.16 -32.92
CA ARG A 439 7.10 8.26 -34.39
C ARG A 439 7.15 9.71 -34.87
N LYS A 440 6.40 10.60 -34.22
CA LYS A 440 6.41 12.06 -34.44
C LYS A 440 7.77 12.70 -34.14
N LYS A 441 8.50 12.18 -33.15
CA LYS A 441 9.87 12.61 -32.81
C LYS A 441 10.91 12.10 -33.82
N GLU A 442 10.81 10.83 -34.24
CA GLU A 442 11.66 10.24 -35.28
C GLU A 442 11.57 11.01 -36.61
N LEU A 443 10.34 11.28 -37.07
CA LEU A 443 10.09 11.89 -38.38
C LEU A 443 10.27 13.42 -38.40
N LYS A 444 10.61 14.06 -37.27
CA LYS A 444 10.63 15.53 -37.12
C LYS A 444 11.48 16.28 -38.17
N GLY A 445 12.53 15.66 -38.69
CA GLY A 445 13.40 16.24 -39.72
C GLY A 445 12.99 15.97 -41.18
N GLN A 446 12.13 14.97 -41.43
CA GLN A 446 11.79 14.53 -42.78
C GLN A 446 10.72 15.45 -43.40
N VAL A 447 10.80 15.69 -44.71
CA VAL A 447 9.78 16.47 -45.44
C VAL A 447 8.68 15.51 -45.92
N ILE A 448 7.46 15.75 -45.47
CA ILE A 448 6.26 15.00 -45.88
C ILE A 448 5.25 16.06 -46.34
N GLU A 449 4.74 15.92 -47.57
CA GLU A 449 3.84 16.89 -48.24
C GLU A 449 4.38 18.35 -48.14
N GLY A 450 5.65 18.56 -48.51
CA GLY A 450 6.30 19.89 -48.49
C GLY A 450 6.60 20.49 -47.11
N ARG A 451 6.11 19.90 -46.00
CA ARG A 451 6.32 20.39 -44.63
C ARG A 451 7.16 19.41 -43.79
N LYS A 452 8.02 19.93 -42.90
CA LYS A 452 8.90 19.10 -42.05
C LYS A 452 8.14 18.47 -40.87
N GLY A 453 8.20 17.15 -40.77
CA GLY A 453 7.62 16.35 -39.69
C GLY A 453 6.10 16.13 -39.79
N ILE A 454 5.61 15.08 -39.13
CA ILE A 454 4.18 14.70 -39.10
C ILE A 454 3.35 15.48 -38.07
N GLY A 455 3.86 16.58 -37.52
CA GLY A 455 3.19 17.39 -36.49
C GLY A 455 2.85 18.80 -36.97
N GLY A 456 1.75 19.34 -36.46
CA GLY A 456 1.22 20.66 -36.81
C GLY A 456 -0.30 20.62 -36.99
N LEU A 457 -0.91 21.77 -37.28
CA LEU A 457 -2.32 21.88 -37.64
C LEU A 457 -2.62 21.05 -38.90
N GLY A 458 -3.74 20.31 -38.91
CA GLY A 458 -4.08 19.34 -39.96
C GLY A 458 -3.19 18.08 -40.01
N ARG A 459 -2.48 17.77 -38.91
CA ARG A 459 -1.59 16.59 -38.79
C ARG A 459 -1.70 15.97 -37.39
N ILE A 460 -0.70 15.17 -36.98
CA ILE A 460 -0.66 14.51 -35.67
C ILE A 460 -0.33 15.55 -34.57
N THR A 461 -1.35 16.31 -34.14
CA THR A 461 -1.33 17.16 -32.93
C THR A 461 -1.35 16.30 -31.66
N GLU A 462 -1.21 16.92 -30.49
CA GLU A 462 -1.40 16.20 -29.22
C GLU A 462 -2.86 15.78 -29.03
N ALA A 463 -3.81 16.64 -29.40
CA ALA A 463 -5.24 16.35 -29.41
C ALA A 463 -5.58 15.13 -30.30
N VAL A 464 -5.04 15.04 -31.52
CA VAL A 464 -5.22 13.89 -32.41
C VAL A 464 -4.65 12.60 -31.80
N MET A 465 -3.46 12.63 -31.17
CA MET A 465 -2.93 11.45 -30.48
C MET A 465 -3.79 11.04 -29.28
N VAL A 466 -4.40 12.00 -28.57
CA VAL A 466 -5.33 11.72 -27.46
C VAL A 466 -6.65 11.13 -27.98
N LYS A 467 -7.24 11.67 -29.06
CA LYS A 467 -8.41 11.11 -29.75
C LYS A 467 -8.15 9.67 -30.22
N LEU A 468 -7.08 9.42 -30.97
CA LEU A 468 -6.70 8.08 -31.46
C LEU A 468 -6.48 7.08 -30.31
N LYS A 469 -5.81 7.49 -29.23
CA LYS A 469 -5.63 6.67 -28.02
C LYS A 469 -6.97 6.37 -27.32
N TRP A 470 -7.94 7.28 -27.36
CA TRP A 470 -9.28 7.05 -26.82
C TRP A 470 -10.07 6.07 -27.69
N TYR A 471 -10.14 6.29 -29.01
CA TYR A 471 -10.78 5.36 -29.96
C TYR A 471 -10.22 3.94 -29.85
N TYR A 472 -8.90 3.81 -29.79
CA TYR A 472 -8.21 2.53 -29.65
C TYR A 472 -8.57 1.84 -28.32
N CYS A 473 -8.65 2.60 -27.22
CA CYS A 473 -9.13 2.09 -25.93
C CYS A 473 -10.56 1.53 -26.04
N THR A 474 -11.50 2.32 -26.59
CA THR A 474 -12.92 1.94 -26.68
C THR A 474 -13.11 0.69 -27.55
N ALA A 475 -12.49 0.65 -28.73
CA ALA A 475 -12.49 -0.50 -29.63
C ALA A 475 -12.03 -1.81 -28.96
N ILE A 476 -11.08 -1.74 -28.03
CA ILE A 476 -10.58 -2.90 -27.28
C ILE A 476 -11.49 -3.25 -26.09
N THR A 477 -11.94 -2.24 -25.32
CA THR A 477 -12.74 -2.48 -24.11
C THR A 477 -14.08 -3.16 -24.40
N SER A 478 -14.70 -2.85 -25.54
CA SER A 478 -15.99 -3.43 -25.93
C SER A 478 -15.82 -4.83 -26.51
N ASN A 479 -14.80 -5.05 -27.35
CA ASN A 479 -14.52 -6.33 -28.00
C ASN A 479 -13.62 -7.25 -27.17
N LYS A 480 -13.55 -7.04 -25.86
CA LYS A 480 -12.66 -7.76 -24.92
C LYS A 480 -12.74 -9.28 -24.98
N THR A 481 -13.81 -9.89 -25.49
CA THR A 481 -13.99 -11.35 -25.60
C THR A 481 -13.76 -11.90 -27.01
N ASP A 482 -13.61 -11.05 -28.03
CA ASP A 482 -13.52 -11.46 -29.43
C ASP A 482 -12.30 -10.80 -30.10
N LEU A 483 -11.31 -11.62 -30.46
CA LEU A 483 -10.05 -11.15 -31.06
C LEU A 483 -10.25 -10.59 -32.48
N GLU A 484 -11.19 -11.11 -33.26
CA GLU A 484 -11.42 -10.69 -34.63
C GLU A 484 -12.24 -9.40 -34.70
N MET A 485 -13.26 -9.26 -33.85
CA MET A 485 -13.97 -7.98 -33.69
C MET A 485 -13.06 -6.92 -33.08
N MET A 486 -12.17 -7.27 -32.14
CA MET A 486 -11.15 -6.36 -31.61
C MET A 486 -10.16 -5.92 -32.71
N TYR A 487 -9.70 -6.85 -33.55
CA TYR A 487 -8.82 -6.56 -34.68
C TYR A 487 -9.49 -5.64 -35.71
N GLN A 488 -10.72 -5.95 -36.13
CA GLN A 488 -11.47 -5.14 -37.09
C GLN A 488 -11.77 -3.75 -36.53
N ALA A 489 -12.24 -3.65 -35.28
CA ALA A 489 -12.55 -2.35 -34.65
C ALA A 489 -11.30 -1.48 -34.42
N ALA A 490 -10.14 -2.08 -34.12
CA ALA A 490 -8.87 -1.36 -33.99
C ALA A 490 -8.39 -0.81 -35.35
N TRP A 491 -8.47 -1.63 -36.41
CA TRP A 491 -8.11 -1.20 -37.77
C TRP A 491 -9.14 -0.26 -38.42
N ALA A 492 -10.42 -0.32 -38.03
CA ALA A 492 -11.45 0.60 -38.48
C ALA A 492 -11.07 2.06 -38.20
N ILE A 493 -10.36 2.33 -37.09
CA ILE A 493 -9.84 3.66 -36.75
C ILE A 493 -8.87 4.18 -37.82
N PHE A 494 -7.97 3.31 -38.32
CA PHE A 494 -7.02 3.67 -39.38
C PHE A 494 -7.75 3.92 -40.70
N LYS A 495 -8.63 3.00 -41.11
CA LYS A 495 -9.41 3.07 -42.36
C LYS A 495 -10.32 4.30 -42.40
N HIS A 496 -11.05 4.57 -41.32
CA HIS A 496 -11.85 5.76 -41.17
C HIS A 496 -11.02 7.05 -41.30
N LYS A 497 -9.83 7.11 -40.67
CA LYS A 497 -8.99 8.31 -40.69
C LYS A 497 -8.13 8.50 -41.95
N ILE A 498 -7.95 7.49 -42.80
CA ILE A 498 -7.30 7.64 -44.13
C ILE A 498 -8.32 7.86 -45.27
N SER A 499 -9.61 7.67 -45.01
CA SER A 499 -10.69 7.80 -46.00
C SER A 499 -10.78 9.19 -46.62
N THR A 500 -11.11 9.26 -47.91
CA THR A 500 -11.32 10.50 -48.66
C THR A 500 -12.63 10.45 -49.46
N ASN A 501 -13.11 11.60 -49.95
CA ASN A 501 -14.30 11.67 -50.81
C ASN A 501 -14.13 10.87 -52.13
N SER A 502 -12.89 10.71 -52.60
CA SER A 502 -12.53 9.91 -53.79
C SER A 502 -12.26 8.43 -53.49
N ASP A 503 -11.93 8.09 -52.24
CA ASP A 503 -11.47 6.76 -51.83
C ASP A 503 -11.89 6.48 -50.35
N PRO A 504 -13.13 6.01 -50.12
CA PRO A 504 -13.72 5.89 -48.77
C PRO A 504 -13.64 4.47 -48.18
N HIS A 505 -12.83 4.30 -47.14
CA HIS A 505 -12.55 3.03 -46.44
C HIS A 505 -13.30 2.95 -45.09
N HIS A 506 -14.58 2.55 -45.12
CA HIS A 506 -15.42 2.44 -43.91
C HIS A 506 -16.03 1.06 -43.69
N GLU A 507 -15.56 0.03 -44.39
CA GLU A 507 -16.13 -1.33 -44.39
C GLU A 507 -16.09 -2.05 -43.03
N TRP A 508 -15.30 -1.54 -42.07
CA TRP A 508 -15.24 -2.05 -40.68
C TRP A 508 -15.78 -1.04 -39.63
N CYS A 509 -16.45 0.03 -40.06
CA CYS A 509 -17.02 1.02 -39.14
C CYS A 509 -18.45 0.64 -38.68
N ASP A 510 -18.80 0.99 -37.44
CA ASP A 510 -20.16 0.84 -36.90
C ASP A 510 -21.10 1.95 -37.46
N PRO A 511 -22.27 1.60 -38.04
CA PRO A 511 -23.27 2.56 -38.54
C PRO A 511 -23.77 3.59 -37.51
N LYS A 512 -23.78 3.27 -36.21
CA LYS A 512 -24.20 4.19 -35.13
C LYS A 512 -23.29 5.42 -35.05
N PHE A 513 -22.00 5.22 -35.31
CA PHE A 513 -20.94 6.20 -35.01
C PHE A 513 -20.17 6.68 -36.23
N CYS A 514 -20.28 6.03 -37.39
CA CYS A 514 -19.66 6.52 -38.61
C CYS A 514 -20.62 7.40 -39.41
N GLY A 515 -20.33 8.70 -39.48
CA GLY A 515 -21.12 9.65 -40.26
C GLY A 515 -21.25 9.27 -41.74
N TYR A 516 -20.20 8.71 -42.36
CA TYR A 516 -20.26 8.23 -43.75
C TYR A 516 -21.30 7.13 -43.94
N ILE A 517 -21.27 6.09 -43.08
CA ILE A 517 -22.24 5.00 -43.19
C ILE A 517 -23.65 5.52 -42.90
N LYS A 518 -23.81 6.37 -41.88
CA LYS A 518 -25.09 6.98 -41.53
C LYS A 518 -25.65 7.81 -42.69
N ALA A 519 -24.82 8.63 -43.35
CA ALA A 519 -25.18 9.41 -44.53
C ALA A 519 -25.50 8.52 -45.74
N LYS A 520 -24.71 7.46 -45.98
CA LYS A 520 -24.95 6.47 -47.03
C LYS A 520 -26.30 5.74 -46.85
N LEU A 521 -26.67 5.42 -45.60
CA LEU A 521 -27.96 4.83 -45.25
C LEU A 521 -29.13 5.81 -45.41
N THR A 522 -28.95 7.09 -45.04
CA THR A 522 -29.98 8.14 -45.18
C THR A 522 -29.96 8.86 -46.54
N ARG A 523 -29.11 8.42 -47.47
CA ARG A 523 -28.87 9.01 -48.81
C ARG A 523 -28.51 10.51 -48.77
N GLN A 524 -27.81 10.93 -47.73
CA GLN A 524 -27.30 12.29 -47.59
C GLN A 524 -25.87 12.41 -48.16
N PRO A 525 -25.46 13.60 -48.65
CA PRO A 525 -24.07 13.86 -48.98
C PRO A 525 -23.21 13.84 -47.71
N TYR A 526 -21.94 13.51 -47.86
CA TYR A 526 -20.97 13.44 -46.76
C TYR A 526 -19.61 13.94 -47.23
N ASP A 527 -18.86 14.60 -46.34
CA ASP A 527 -17.57 15.18 -46.64
C ASP A 527 -16.50 14.71 -45.63
N HIS A 528 -15.45 14.08 -46.15
CA HIS A 528 -14.35 13.53 -45.36
C HIS A 528 -13.37 14.57 -44.83
N THR A 529 -13.37 15.81 -45.35
CA THR A 529 -12.39 16.86 -44.93
C THR A 529 -12.39 17.14 -43.42
N ARG A 530 -13.49 16.86 -42.72
CA ARG A 530 -13.70 17.17 -41.29
C ARG A 530 -13.07 16.19 -40.31
N HIS A 531 -12.70 14.99 -40.75
CA HIS A 531 -12.15 13.95 -39.89
C HIS A 531 -10.94 13.21 -40.48
N ALA A 532 -10.73 13.29 -41.80
CA ALA A 532 -9.63 12.62 -42.48
C ALA A 532 -8.27 13.25 -42.15
N ILE A 533 -7.26 12.40 -42.01
CA ILE A 533 -5.86 12.77 -41.90
C ILE A 533 -5.20 12.41 -43.22
N SER A 534 -4.44 13.35 -43.80
CA SER A 534 -3.90 13.21 -45.16
C SER A 534 -3.13 11.87 -45.37
N PRO A 535 -3.32 11.15 -46.50
CA PRO A 535 -2.82 9.80 -46.67
C PRO A 535 -1.32 9.59 -46.41
N ALA A 536 -0.45 10.55 -46.77
CA ALA A 536 0.99 10.43 -46.52
C ALA A 536 1.35 10.56 -45.02
N ILE A 537 0.51 11.24 -44.22
CA ILE A 537 0.63 11.27 -42.76
C ILE A 537 0.13 9.97 -42.15
N MET A 538 -0.96 9.40 -42.68
CA MET A 538 -1.50 8.11 -42.23
C MET A 538 -0.52 6.96 -42.53
N GLU A 539 0.02 6.86 -43.73
CA GLU A 539 1.03 5.86 -44.10
C GLU A 539 2.31 6.02 -43.25
N ALA A 540 2.69 7.25 -42.89
CA ALA A 540 3.84 7.51 -42.02
C ALA A 540 3.65 7.02 -40.56
N ILE A 541 2.40 6.91 -40.07
CA ILE A 541 2.07 6.34 -38.74
C ILE A 541 1.56 4.90 -38.77
N LYS A 542 1.22 4.36 -39.94
CA LYS A 542 0.74 2.98 -40.14
C LYS A 542 1.58 1.89 -39.45
N PRO A 543 2.93 1.95 -39.37
CA PRO A 543 3.71 1.00 -38.58
C PRO A 543 3.34 0.92 -37.09
N VAL A 544 2.72 1.97 -36.52
CA VAL A 544 2.18 1.95 -35.15
C VAL A 544 0.87 1.15 -35.08
N PHE A 545 0.04 1.20 -36.12
CA PHE A 545 -1.16 0.36 -36.22
C PHE A 545 -0.80 -1.09 -36.53
N GLU A 546 0.18 -1.33 -37.41
CA GLU A 546 0.70 -2.68 -37.70
C GLU A 546 1.29 -3.35 -36.45
N GLU A 547 2.05 -2.62 -35.63
CA GLU A 547 2.57 -3.14 -34.36
C GLU A 547 1.45 -3.38 -33.32
N LEU A 548 0.57 -2.40 -33.10
CA LEU A 548 -0.34 -2.43 -31.95
C LEU A 548 -1.65 -3.20 -32.24
N CYS A 549 -2.12 -3.18 -33.49
CA CYS A 549 -3.33 -3.88 -33.94
C CYS A 549 -2.99 -5.26 -34.55
N SER A 550 -1.81 -5.81 -34.26
CA SER A 550 -1.44 -7.19 -34.57
C SER A 550 -2.25 -8.15 -33.68
N ARG A 551 -2.61 -9.34 -34.18
CA ARG A 551 -3.39 -10.33 -33.40
C ARG A 551 -2.61 -10.83 -32.19
N GLU A 552 -1.29 -10.96 -32.32
CA GLU A 552 -0.33 -11.40 -31.30
C GLU A 552 -0.20 -10.38 -30.15
N VAL A 553 -0.43 -9.09 -30.44
CA VAL A 553 -0.44 -8.01 -29.45
C VAL A 553 -1.83 -7.84 -28.85
N LEU A 554 -2.90 -7.81 -29.66
CA LEU A 554 -4.30 -7.71 -29.20
C LEU A 554 -4.71 -8.90 -28.30
N THR A 555 -4.20 -10.11 -28.54
CA THR A 555 -4.44 -11.29 -27.68
C THR A 555 -4.08 -11.04 -26.20
N ARG A 556 -3.16 -10.11 -25.89
CA ARG A 556 -2.77 -9.77 -24.52
C ARG A 556 -3.73 -8.83 -23.81
N ALA A 557 -4.59 -8.14 -24.56
CA ALA A 557 -5.68 -7.30 -24.07
C ALA A 557 -7.01 -8.09 -23.95
N LEU A 558 -7.09 -9.28 -24.53
CA LEU A 558 -8.25 -10.17 -24.45
C LEU A 558 -8.59 -10.50 -22.99
N ASN A 559 -9.89 -10.65 -22.72
CA ASN A 559 -10.55 -10.71 -21.41
C ASN A 559 -10.53 -9.40 -20.60
N GLY A 560 -9.84 -8.35 -21.06
CA GLY A 560 -9.91 -7.01 -20.48
C GLY A 560 -9.25 -6.88 -19.09
N ALA A 561 -8.06 -7.47 -18.95
CA ALA A 561 -7.26 -7.48 -17.73
C ALA A 561 -6.94 -6.08 -17.18
N SER A 562 -6.79 -5.97 -15.86
CA SER A 562 -6.35 -4.72 -15.21
C SER A 562 -5.63 -4.92 -13.86
N GLN A 563 -4.70 -4.02 -13.54
CA GLN A 563 -4.01 -3.93 -12.24
C GLN A 563 -4.67 -2.93 -11.25
N ASN A 564 -5.82 -2.33 -11.58
CA ASN A 564 -6.48 -1.34 -10.71
C ASN A 564 -6.75 -1.86 -9.28
N SER A 565 -6.90 -3.18 -9.10
CA SER A 565 -7.02 -3.82 -7.79
C SER A 565 -5.75 -3.71 -6.95
N ASN A 566 -4.57 -3.70 -7.57
CA ASN A 566 -3.28 -3.52 -6.91
C ASN A 566 -3.07 -2.06 -6.48
N GLU A 567 -3.42 -1.08 -7.33
CA GLU A 567 -3.46 0.33 -6.92
C GLU A 567 -4.39 0.55 -5.72
N ALA A 568 -5.57 -0.09 -5.74
CA ALA A 568 -6.53 -0.02 -4.64
C ALA A 568 -5.99 -0.66 -3.34
N PHE A 569 -5.36 -1.83 -3.42
CA PHE A 569 -4.68 -2.46 -2.28
C PHE A 569 -3.56 -1.56 -1.74
N HIS A 570 -2.73 -1.01 -2.62
CA HIS A 570 -1.67 -0.07 -2.25
C HIS A 570 -2.24 1.18 -1.57
N SER A 571 -3.39 1.72 -2.02
CA SER A 571 -4.05 2.83 -1.32
C SER A 571 -4.51 2.47 0.11
N VAL A 572 -4.89 1.21 0.37
CA VAL A 572 -5.23 0.73 1.72
C VAL A 572 -3.95 0.60 2.57
N LEU A 573 -2.93 -0.10 2.07
CA LEU A 573 -1.64 -0.27 2.74
C LEU A 573 -1.02 1.06 3.18
N TRP A 574 -0.99 2.05 2.28
CA TRP A 574 -0.36 3.34 2.54
C TRP A 574 -1.23 4.29 3.38
N THR A 575 -2.43 3.86 3.80
CA THR A 575 -3.20 4.48 4.89
C THR A 575 -2.62 4.06 6.25
N PHE A 576 -2.32 2.77 6.43
CA PHE A 576 -1.72 2.23 7.66
C PHE A 576 -0.21 2.48 7.76
N ALA A 577 0.50 2.62 6.65
CA ALA A 577 1.94 2.96 6.61
C ALA A 577 2.24 4.26 5.82
N PRO A 578 1.85 5.47 6.30
CA PRO A 578 1.94 6.70 5.51
C PRO A 578 3.32 7.01 4.90
N LYS A 579 3.36 7.18 3.56
CA LYS A 579 4.59 7.39 2.76
C LYS A 579 5.43 8.62 3.13
N ASN A 580 4.91 9.52 3.94
CA ASN A 580 5.60 10.72 4.45
C ASN A 580 6.37 10.46 5.76
N ARG A 581 6.24 9.28 6.37
CA ARG A 581 6.90 8.89 7.63
C ARG A 581 7.96 7.82 7.38
N TYR A 582 8.75 7.53 8.41
CA TYR A 582 9.54 6.30 8.46
C TYR A 582 8.75 5.25 9.28
N THR A 583 8.99 3.98 8.97
CA THR A 583 8.33 2.81 9.54
C THR A 583 9.42 1.74 9.68
N SER A 584 9.53 1.10 10.85
CA SER A 584 10.41 -0.06 11.05
C SER A 584 9.86 -1.31 10.33
N GLY A 585 10.65 -2.38 10.22
CA GLY A 585 10.18 -3.64 9.60
C GLY A 585 8.92 -4.16 10.29
N THR A 586 8.97 -4.37 11.61
CA THR A 586 7.83 -4.88 12.41
C THR A 586 6.55 -4.06 12.26
N ILE A 587 6.63 -2.73 12.20
CA ILE A 587 5.44 -1.90 11.96
C ILE A 587 4.96 -2.04 10.51
N MET A 588 5.87 -2.17 9.53
CA MET A 588 5.49 -2.44 8.14
C MET A 588 4.80 -3.81 8.02
N ASP A 589 5.31 -4.85 8.68
CA ASP A 589 4.73 -6.21 8.66
C ASP A 589 3.34 -6.26 9.32
N ALA A 590 3.16 -5.56 10.45
CA ALA A 590 1.85 -5.37 11.06
C ALA A 590 0.88 -4.60 10.15
N CYS A 591 1.32 -3.46 9.56
CA CYS A 591 0.48 -2.67 8.65
C CYS A 591 0.16 -3.39 7.33
N VAL A 592 1.07 -4.21 6.80
CA VAL A 592 0.83 -5.11 5.66
C VAL A 592 -0.23 -6.15 6.03
N SER A 593 -0.13 -6.74 7.21
CA SER A 593 -1.08 -7.76 7.67
C SER A 593 -2.49 -7.19 7.85
N ILE A 594 -2.62 -6.01 8.48
CA ILE A 594 -3.88 -5.26 8.56
C ILE A 594 -4.40 -4.92 7.16
N ALA A 595 -3.55 -4.45 6.25
CA ALA A 595 -3.96 -4.06 4.90
C ALA A 595 -4.55 -5.22 4.09
N VAL A 596 -3.94 -6.41 4.16
CA VAL A 596 -4.43 -7.63 3.49
C VAL A 596 -5.78 -8.04 4.05
N VAL A 597 -5.90 -8.14 5.37
CA VAL A 597 -7.15 -8.52 6.06
C VAL A 597 -8.30 -7.55 5.73
N VAL A 598 -8.05 -6.24 5.82
CA VAL A 598 -9.06 -5.19 5.52
C VAL A 598 -9.40 -5.10 4.02
N PHE A 599 -8.48 -5.41 3.11
CA PHE A 599 -8.73 -5.40 1.66
C PHE A 599 -9.50 -6.64 1.18
N ASN A 600 -9.20 -7.81 1.76
CA ASN A 600 -9.86 -9.07 1.42
C ASN A 600 -11.25 -9.16 2.09
N GLU A 601 -11.33 -9.00 3.42
CA GLU A 601 -12.55 -9.31 4.19
C GLU A 601 -13.21 -8.12 4.89
N GLY A 602 -12.54 -6.96 4.96
CA GLY A 602 -13.08 -5.73 5.55
C GLY A 602 -12.66 -5.47 6.99
N TYR A 603 -13.11 -4.34 7.55
CA TYR A 603 -12.79 -3.95 8.92
C TYR A 603 -13.41 -4.88 9.97
N LEU A 604 -14.62 -5.42 9.74
CA LEU A 604 -15.26 -6.36 10.67
C LEU A 604 -14.43 -7.64 10.90
N SER A 605 -13.61 -8.04 9.93
CA SER A 605 -12.71 -9.20 10.08
C SER A 605 -11.57 -9.01 11.09
N LEU A 606 -11.34 -7.78 11.57
CA LEU A 606 -10.45 -7.51 12.70
C LEU A 606 -11.08 -7.83 14.06
N GLY A 607 -12.39 -8.07 14.14
CA GLY A 607 -13.08 -8.42 15.39
C GLY A 607 -12.51 -9.67 16.08
N PRO A 608 -12.40 -10.82 15.39
CA PRO A 608 -11.73 -12.01 15.92
C PRO A 608 -10.27 -11.79 16.35
N PHE A 609 -9.54 -10.90 15.65
CA PHE A 609 -8.19 -10.50 16.06
C PHE A 609 -8.19 -9.73 17.40
N PHE A 610 -9.13 -8.80 17.62
CA PHE A 610 -9.30 -8.16 18.93
C PHE A 610 -9.71 -9.17 20.00
N ARG A 611 -10.63 -10.11 19.72
CA ARG A 611 -11.01 -11.18 20.67
C ARG A 611 -9.80 -12.03 21.07
N GLN A 612 -8.92 -12.40 20.12
CA GLN A 612 -7.68 -13.13 20.43
C GLN A 612 -6.63 -12.29 21.18
N LEU A 613 -6.48 -11.01 20.84
CA LEU A 613 -5.48 -10.11 21.45
C LEU A 613 -5.87 -9.62 22.84
N CYS A 614 -7.16 -9.41 23.09
CA CYS A 614 -7.70 -8.70 24.26
C CYS A 614 -8.66 -9.54 25.12
N GLY A 615 -9.11 -10.70 24.64
CA GLY A 615 -10.15 -11.53 25.28
C GLY A 615 -11.55 -11.19 24.79
N SER A 616 -11.89 -9.90 24.68
CA SER A 616 -13.17 -9.41 24.13
C SER A 616 -12.96 -8.55 22.88
N VAL A 617 -13.96 -8.50 21.98
CA VAL A 617 -13.94 -7.52 20.88
C VAL A 617 -14.11 -6.10 21.46
N GLY A 618 -15.08 -5.92 22.35
CA GLY A 618 -15.39 -4.67 23.05
C GLY A 618 -16.33 -3.76 22.25
N VAL A 619 -17.40 -3.29 22.91
CA VAL A 619 -18.55 -2.53 22.36
C VAL A 619 -18.16 -1.52 21.27
N TYR A 620 -17.33 -0.54 21.64
CA TYR A 620 -16.95 0.56 20.76
C TYR A 620 -15.96 0.15 19.66
N THR A 621 -15.25 -0.96 19.83
CA THR A 621 -14.44 -1.56 18.77
C THR A 621 -15.34 -2.25 17.73
N SER A 622 -16.32 -3.05 18.16
CA SER A 622 -17.35 -3.65 17.29
C SER A 622 -18.08 -2.59 16.47
N PHE A 623 -18.58 -1.54 17.14
CA PHE A 623 -19.25 -0.40 16.50
C PHE A 623 -18.33 0.37 15.55
N GLY A 624 -17.08 0.64 15.96
CA GLY A 624 -16.09 1.35 15.17
C GLY A 624 -15.72 0.62 13.87
N LEU A 625 -15.48 -0.69 13.95
CA LEU A 625 -15.17 -1.53 12.78
C LEU A 625 -16.36 -1.60 11.81
N ASN A 626 -17.59 -1.76 12.32
CA ASN A 626 -18.82 -1.72 11.51
C ASN A 626 -18.95 -0.39 10.75
N ARG A 627 -18.79 0.75 11.46
CA ARG A 627 -18.88 2.10 10.87
C ARG A 627 -17.80 2.33 9.80
N LEU A 628 -16.58 1.83 10.00
CA LEU A 628 -15.50 1.90 9.00
C LEU A 628 -15.82 1.06 7.75
N ASP A 629 -16.42 -0.11 7.92
CA ASP A 629 -16.84 -0.96 6.79
C ASP A 629 -18.03 -0.38 6.02
N GLN A 630 -19.05 0.13 6.70
CA GLN A 630 -20.15 0.85 6.05
C GLN A 630 -19.61 2.06 5.24
N GLY A 631 -18.66 2.80 5.80
CA GLY A 631 -17.96 3.88 5.09
C GLY A 631 -17.10 3.41 3.92
N ARG A 632 -16.56 2.17 3.93
CA ARG A 632 -15.90 1.54 2.77
C ARG A 632 -16.94 1.21 1.70
N ILE A 633 -18.02 0.52 2.06
CA ILE A 633 -19.13 0.10 1.20
C ILE A 633 -19.78 1.30 0.48
N GLN A 634 -20.08 2.39 1.21
CA GLN A 634 -20.71 3.57 0.65
C GLN A 634 -19.82 4.29 -0.38
N ARG A 635 -18.50 4.35 -0.15
CA ARG A 635 -17.54 4.95 -1.08
C ARG A 635 -17.45 4.17 -2.40
N GLU A 636 -17.45 2.84 -2.36
CA GLU A 636 -17.44 2.03 -3.59
C GLU A 636 -18.78 2.15 -4.35
N ARG A 637 -19.92 2.14 -3.66
CA ARG A 637 -21.24 2.41 -4.29
C ARG A 637 -21.29 3.80 -4.97
N LEU A 638 -20.66 4.82 -4.38
CA LEU A 638 -20.55 6.16 -4.98
C LEU A 638 -19.62 6.20 -6.20
N LYS A 639 -18.55 5.40 -6.24
CA LYS A 639 -17.69 5.27 -7.44
C LYS A 639 -18.42 4.59 -8.59
N LEU A 640 -19.21 3.55 -8.31
CA LEU A 640 -20.00 2.83 -9.33
C LEU A 640 -21.03 3.75 -9.98
N ARG A 641 -21.86 4.44 -9.19
CA ARG A 641 -22.84 5.41 -9.73
C ARG A 641 -22.17 6.51 -10.57
N ARG A 642 -21.06 7.08 -10.11
CA ARG A 642 -20.27 8.05 -10.90
C ARG A 642 -19.65 7.49 -12.18
N LYS A 643 -19.54 6.17 -12.33
CA LYS A 643 -19.13 5.52 -13.59
C LYS A 643 -20.35 5.34 -14.49
N GLU A 644 -21.46 4.86 -13.95
CA GLU A 644 -22.74 4.67 -14.63
C GLU A 644 -23.28 6.01 -15.18
N GLU A 645 -23.29 7.06 -14.36
CA GLU A 645 -23.61 8.46 -14.73
C GLU A 645 -22.78 8.93 -15.94
N ARG A 646 -21.46 8.66 -15.95
CA ARG A 646 -20.57 9.04 -17.07
C ARG A 646 -20.84 8.24 -18.34
N GLN A 647 -21.20 6.96 -18.21
CA GLN A 647 -21.57 6.12 -19.35
C GLN A 647 -22.91 6.56 -19.93
N GLN A 648 -23.91 6.87 -19.09
CA GLN A 648 -25.22 7.40 -19.52
C GLN A 648 -25.14 8.80 -20.13
N GLN A 649 -24.23 9.66 -19.66
CA GLN A 649 -23.92 10.95 -20.28
C GLN A 649 -23.10 10.82 -21.58
N GLY A 650 -22.86 9.59 -22.07
CA GLY A 650 -22.35 9.32 -23.41
C GLY A 650 -20.98 9.93 -23.67
N ILE A 651 -20.04 9.77 -22.72
CA ILE A 651 -18.63 10.24 -22.72
C ILE A 651 -18.20 10.90 -24.03
N LYS A 652 -18.34 12.24 -24.13
CA LYS A 652 -17.52 13.00 -25.07
C LYS A 652 -16.03 12.78 -24.73
N PRO A 653 -15.10 12.80 -25.70
CA PRO A 653 -13.69 13.02 -25.38
C PRO A 653 -13.56 14.32 -24.57
N PRO A 654 -12.50 14.49 -23.74
CA PRO A 654 -12.28 15.74 -23.04
C PRO A 654 -12.27 16.89 -24.04
N GLU A 655 -13.07 17.92 -23.79
CA GLU A 655 -13.20 19.07 -24.69
C GLU A 655 -11.86 19.83 -24.72
N VAL A 656 -11.09 19.58 -25.79
CA VAL A 656 -9.98 20.41 -26.22
C VAL A 656 -10.60 21.51 -27.09
N GLU A 657 -10.29 22.76 -26.79
CA GLU A 657 -10.82 23.93 -27.49
C GLU A 657 -10.20 24.11 -28.88
N GLU A 658 -10.58 23.23 -29.83
CA GLU A 658 -10.39 23.38 -31.27
C GLU A 658 -11.73 23.05 -31.97
N GLU A 659 -12.20 23.89 -32.91
CA GLU A 659 -13.54 23.83 -33.53
C GLU A 659 -13.72 22.68 -34.57
N GLU A 660 -13.18 21.49 -34.31
CA GLU A 660 -13.33 20.31 -35.17
C GLU A 660 -14.30 19.28 -34.58
N THR A 661 -15.55 19.32 -35.05
CA THR A 661 -16.59 18.33 -34.75
C THR A 661 -16.29 16.98 -35.43
N ASP A 662 -15.37 16.23 -34.85
CA ASP A 662 -15.02 14.85 -35.23
C ASP A 662 -16.22 13.94 -34.92
N ASP A 663 -16.84 13.39 -35.96
CA ASP A 663 -18.15 12.74 -35.90
C ASP A 663 -18.07 11.24 -35.55
N TYR A 664 -16.86 10.68 -35.39
CA TYR A 664 -16.64 9.27 -35.14
C TYR A 664 -16.43 8.89 -33.66
N ARG A 665 -16.91 7.69 -33.29
CA ARG A 665 -16.61 6.98 -32.04
C ARG A 665 -16.36 5.50 -32.35
N ALA A 666 -15.18 4.97 -32.00
CA ALA A 666 -14.84 3.59 -32.30
C ALA A 666 -15.44 2.61 -31.27
N GLY A 667 -16.34 1.72 -31.72
CA GLY A 667 -16.62 0.44 -31.05
C GLY A 667 -17.52 0.46 -29.82
N GLU A 668 -18.55 1.29 -29.74
CA GLU A 668 -19.65 1.16 -28.74
C GLU A 668 -20.74 0.17 -29.28
N TYR A 669 -20.35 -1.09 -29.49
CA TYR A 669 -21.19 -2.19 -29.99
C TYR A 669 -22.36 -2.55 -29.06
#